data_AF-A0A0A3XSJ3-F1
#
_entry.id   AF-A0A0A3XSJ3-F1
#
_cell.length_a   1.000
_cell.length_b   1.000
_cell.length_c   1.000
_cell.angle_alpha   90.00
_cell.angle_beta   90.00
_cell.angle_gamma   90.00
#
_symmetry.space_group_name_H-M   'P 1'
#
loop_
_entity.id
_entity.type
_entity.pdbx_description
1 polymer ?
#
loop_
_entity_poly.entity_id
_entity_poly.type
_entity_poly.pdbx_seq_one_letter_code
_entity_poly.pdbx_strand_id
1 'polypeptide(L)'
;MDRSMLYRRFRTLLIANRGEIACRVIRTARAMGLRTVAVYSEADRDAMHVALADEAVLLGPARARDSYLSVERLIEAARKTGAEAVHPGYGFLSENAEFARACLEAGLVFVGPTAAMMTAMGSKSGSKALMEKAGVPLVPGYHGEAQDDATLSKAADKIGFPILVKASAGGGGRGMRIVRSADELGPAIVSAKREAKAAFGDDRMLIEKYVDNPRHIEVQIIGDSHGNLLSLFERECTLQRRHQKVIEEAPSPTLNPAQRETVCAAARKAAGAVNYVGAGTIEFVSDGKDVFFIEMNTRLQVEHPVTELITGIDLVEWQLRVAFGEALPLKQDEIKLNGHAVEARVYAENPTKNFMPSVGRISTWRLPAETGGLRVDAGYREGDIVSPYYDAMLAKMIAWAPTRDVAIERLNRGLQDSDVRGIVTNIPFLSALMTHPKVRTNAIDTGFIERELAGLTQASPAPGELELCAAVAAIVNDERQTAQNEASSPWQTFGWMPVGRRQRNFAFRVGHGPEQKITLNYGSGPSTLVTGERELAFVVVPKDGGFDLTLDGVKSSVAAVIDGHELYLRTRNGRFDLHWVDPFGGETEEQTGADKIAAPLPGTVVAVLAEEGAKLDKGAPILTLEVMKMEQTLRAPYAGVLTSIKCKVGDIVQEGVELAVVEPSGE
;
A
#
# COMPACT_ATOMS: atom_id res chain seq x y z
N MET A 1 24.09 0.10 32.40
CA MET A 1 24.66 0.32 31.06
C MET A 1 25.00 1.79 30.95
N ASP A 2 26.16 2.15 30.39
CA ASP A 2 26.51 3.54 30.14
C ASP A 2 25.58 4.14 29.08
N ARG A 3 24.83 5.19 29.43
CA ARG A 3 23.89 5.86 28.52
C ARG A 3 24.61 6.50 27.34
N SER A 4 25.88 6.87 27.49
CA SER A 4 26.69 7.47 26.42
C SER A 4 26.96 6.51 25.26
N MET A 5 26.90 5.20 25.51
CA MET A 5 27.04 4.19 24.46
C MET A 5 25.73 3.99 23.67
N LEU A 6 24.58 4.25 24.29
CA LEU A 6 23.26 4.07 23.70
C LEU A 6 22.83 5.29 22.89
N TYR A 7 23.10 6.48 23.40
CA TYR A 7 22.66 7.75 22.81
C TYR A 7 23.82 8.74 22.81
N ARG A 8 24.24 9.14 21.62
CA ARG A 8 25.33 10.10 21.41
C ARG A 8 25.26 10.70 20.02
N ARG A 9 25.90 11.86 19.86
CA ARG A 9 26.00 12.53 18.56
C ARG A 9 26.74 11.65 17.56
N PHE A 10 26.22 11.61 16.33
CA PHE A 10 26.84 10.95 15.16
C PHE A 10 26.77 11.87 13.94
N ARG A 11 27.56 11.57 12.91
CA ARG A 11 27.60 12.33 11.65
C ARG A 11 27.19 11.48 10.46
N THR A 12 27.41 10.16 10.52
CA THR A 12 27.03 9.24 9.44
C THR A 12 25.93 8.29 9.90
N LEU A 13 24.79 8.32 9.19
CA LEU A 13 23.63 7.49 9.46
C LEU A 13 23.45 6.46 8.34
N LEU A 14 23.40 5.17 8.69
CA LEU A 14 22.97 4.11 7.79
C LEU A 14 21.46 3.90 7.91
N ILE A 15 20.76 3.84 6.78
CA ILE A 15 19.33 3.59 6.73
C ILE A 15 19.12 2.13 6.36
N ALA A 16 18.73 1.30 7.34
CA ALA A 16 18.56 -0.15 7.20
C ALA A 16 17.17 -0.50 6.66
N ASN A 17 16.76 0.15 5.56
CA ASN A 17 15.46 -0.02 4.93
C ASN A 17 15.51 0.37 3.44
N ARG A 18 14.38 0.27 2.75
CA ARG A 18 14.22 0.60 1.31
C ARG A 18 12.96 1.43 1.07
N GLY A 19 12.75 1.82 -0.19
CA GLY A 19 11.50 2.42 -0.65
C GLY A 19 11.21 3.77 0.00
N GLU A 20 9.93 4.10 0.17
CA GLU A 20 9.50 5.45 0.60
C GLU A 20 10.09 5.84 1.95
N ILE A 21 10.14 4.91 2.92
CA ILE A 21 10.64 5.21 4.26
C ILE A 21 12.14 5.49 4.27
N ALA A 22 12.90 4.82 3.42
CA ALA A 22 14.31 5.14 3.29
C ALA A 22 14.49 6.55 2.73
N CYS A 23 13.72 6.92 1.70
CA CYS A 23 13.70 8.28 1.17
C CYS A 23 13.29 9.32 2.24
N ARG A 24 12.23 9.03 3.00
CA ARG A 24 11.71 9.88 4.09
C ARG A 24 12.77 10.15 5.15
N VAL A 25 13.52 9.13 5.57
CA VAL A 25 14.58 9.26 6.57
C VAL A 25 15.79 10.00 6.01
N ILE A 26 16.21 9.68 4.77
CA ILE A 26 17.33 10.36 4.12
C ILE A 26 17.05 11.86 3.98
N ARG A 27 15.84 12.26 3.58
CA ARG A 27 15.46 13.67 3.46
C ARG A 27 15.68 14.45 4.76
N THR A 28 15.19 13.93 5.90
CA THR A 28 15.36 14.60 7.20
C THR A 28 16.82 14.55 7.67
N ALA A 29 17.50 13.41 7.55
CA ALA A 29 18.90 13.30 7.94
C ALA A 29 19.80 14.30 7.18
N ARG A 30 19.58 14.47 5.87
CA ARG A 30 20.28 15.47 5.06
C ARG A 30 19.94 16.90 5.47
N ALA A 31 18.67 17.19 5.74
CA ALA A 31 18.25 18.50 6.25
C ALA A 31 18.91 18.85 7.59
N MET A 32 19.19 17.85 8.42
CA MET A 32 19.96 17.98 9.67
C MET A 32 21.49 18.00 9.46
N GLY A 33 21.98 17.86 8.23
CA GLY A 33 23.41 17.90 7.90
C GLY A 33 24.16 16.59 8.14
N LEU A 34 23.47 15.45 8.23
CA LEU A 34 24.09 14.14 8.36
C LEU A 34 24.48 13.56 6.99
N ARG A 35 25.61 12.83 6.95
CA ARG A 35 25.96 11.96 5.82
C ARG A 35 25.09 10.72 5.86
N THR A 36 24.48 10.37 4.74
CA THR A 36 23.50 9.30 4.63
C THR A 36 24.03 8.12 3.83
N VAL A 37 23.85 6.91 4.36
CA VAL A 37 24.23 5.66 3.73
C VAL A 37 23.00 4.80 3.52
N ALA A 38 22.62 4.56 2.27
CA ALA A 38 21.60 3.59 1.92
C ALA A 38 22.17 2.16 1.87
N VAL A 39 21.31 1.17 2.06
CA VAL A 39 21.61 -0.23 1.75
C VAL A 39 20.62 -0.72 0.70
N TYR A 40 21.06 -1.66 -0.13
CA TYR A 40 20.23 -2.18 -1.21
C TYR A 40 20.49 -3.65 -1.51
N SER A 41 19.52 -4.33 -2.09
CA SER A 41 19.70 -5.65 -2.72
C SER A 41 19.98 -5.50 -4.21
N GLU A 42 20.38 -6.57 -4.89
CA GLU A 42 20.55 -6.57 -6.35
C GLU A 42 19.31 -6.06 -7.11
N ALA A 43 18.10 -6.31 -6.60
CA ALA A 43 16.85 -5.86 -7.21
C ALA A 43 16.59 -4.35 -7.03
N ASP A 44 17.20 -3.72 -6.02
CA ASP A 44 17.03 -2.30 -5.69
C ASP A 44 18.22 -1.43 -6.15
N ARG A 45 19.09 -1.94 -7.03
CA ARG A 45 20.30 -1.23 -7.47
C ARG A 45 20.02 0.19 -7.97
N ASP A 46 18.92 0.36 -8.68
CA ASP A 46 18.52 1.63 -9.30
C ASP A 46 17.37 2.34 -8.55
N ALA A 47 17.03 1.84 -7.35
CA ALA A 47 15.92 2.36 -6.56
C ALA A 47 16.13 3.80 -6.11
N MET A 48 15.02 4.53 -5.91
CA MET A 48 15.04 5.95 -5.58
C MET A 48 15.87 6.27 -4.32
N HIS A 49 15.81 5.44 -3.28
CA HIS A 49 16.55 5.69 -2.03
C HIS A 49 18.06 5.50 -2.19
N VAL A 50 18.50 4.64 -3.12
CA VAL A 50 19.92 4.45 -3.47
C VAL A 50 20.48 5.69 -4.13
N ALA A 51 19.72 6.28 -5.06
CA ALA A 51 20.12 7.51 -5.74
C ALA A 51 20.07 8.76 -4.82
N LEU A 52 19.28 8.72 -3.75
CA LEU A 52 19.09 9.85 -2.85
C LEU A 52 20.16 9.96 -1.75
N ALA A 53 20.73 8.83 -1.32
CA ALA A 53 21.76 8.80 -0.28
C ALA A 53 23.12 9.29 -0.79
N ASP A 54 24.01 9.70 0.11
CA ASP A 54 25.39 10.09 -0.26
C ASP A 54 26.22 8.88 -0.69
N GLU A 55 25.99 7.72 -0.06
CA GLU A 55 26.61 6.45 -0.40
C GLU A 55 25.60 5.30 -0.31
N ALA A 56 25.88 4.19 -0.99
CA ALA A 56 25.04 3.01 -0.95
C ALA A 56 25.85 1.71 -0.96
N VAL A 57 25.41 0.73 -0.18
CA VAL A 57 26.08 -0.58 -0.05
C VAL A 57 25.16 -1.72 -0.49
N LEU A 58 25.66 -2.57 -1.38
CA LEU A 58 24.98 -3.81 -1.75
C LEU A 58 25.04 -4.80 -0.58
N LEU A 59 23.87 -5.19 -0.09
CA LEU A 59 23.74 -6.26 0.89
C LEU A 59 23.85 -7.62 0.21
N GLY A 60 23.22 -7.82 -0.95
CA GLY A 60 23.26 -9.07 -1.70
C GLY A 60 22.00 -9.35 -2.52
N PRO A 61 21.60 -10.63 -2.69
CA PRO A 61 20.52 -11.02 -3.59
C PRO A 61 19.16 -10.41 -3.24
N ALA A 62 18.22 -10.49 -4.19
CA ALA A 62 16.92 -9.84 -4.11
C ALA A 62 16.04 -10.29 -2.92
N ARG A 63 16.10 -11.54 -2.48
CA ARG A 63 15.24 -12.01 -1.37
C ARG A 63 15.59 -11.28 -0.07
N ALA A 64 14.59 -10.73 0.62
CA ALA A 64 14.79 -9.95 1.85
C ALA A 64 15.56 -10.72 2.93
N ARG A 65 15.31 -12.04 3.08
CA ARG A 65 16.03 -12.92 4.02
C ARG A 65 17.54 -12.96 3.78
N ASP A 66 17.94 -12.83 2.52
CA ASP A 66 19.33 -12.91 2.06
C ASP A 66 19.97 -11.50 1.93
N SER A 67 19.21 -10.44 2.25
CA SER A 67 19.60 -9.03 2.17
C SER A 67 19.12 -8.21 3.39
N TYR A 68 17.99 -7.51 3.30
CA TYR A 68 17.50 -6.56 4.32
C TYR A 68 17.20 -7.15 5.71
N LEU A 69 17.02 -8.48 5.82
CA LEU A 69 16.83 -9.18 7.09
C LEU A 69 18.13 -9.78 7.64
N SER A 70 19.26 -9.61 6.96
CA SER A 70 20.56 -10.10 7.41
C SER A 70 21.22 -9.08 8.35
N VAL A 71 21.16 -9.37 9.66
CA VAL A 71 21.84 -8.59 10.69
C VAL A 71 23.35 -8.47 10.39
N GLU A 72 24.00 -9.58 10.06
CA GLU A 72 25.44 -9.62 9.77
C GLU A 72 25.83 -8.66 8.64
N ARG A 73 25.10 -8.71 7.50
CA ARG A 73 25.39 -7.87 6.33
C ARG A 73 25.15 -6.39 6.62
N LEU A 74 24.14 -6.05 7.43
CA LEU A 74 23.87 -4.67 7.83
C LEU A 74 24.97 -4.11 8.74
N ILE A 75 25.44 -4.90 9.71
CA ILE A 75 26.56 -4.51 10.58
C ILE A 75 27.85 -4.37 9.77
N GLU A 76 28.10 -5.27 8.81
CA GLU A 76 29.24 -5.17 7.91
C GLU A 76 29.17 -3.91 7.02
N ALA A 77 27.99 -3.60 6.46
CA ALA A 77 27.77 -2.40 5.67
C ALA A 77 28.01 -1.12 6.49
N ALA A 78 27.54 -1.08 7.74
CA ALA A 78 27.79 0.04 8.65
C ALA A 78 29.29 0.23 8.92
N ARG A 79 30.01 -0.87 9.19
CA ARG A 79 31.47 -0.85 9.40
C ARG A 79 32.24 -0.38 8.16
N LYS A 80 31.89 -0.88 6.98
CA LYS A 80 32.54 -0.51 5.70
C LYS A 80 32.45 0.97 5.38
N THR A 81 31.32 1.60 5.73
CA THR A 81 31.01 3.00 5.38
C THR A 81 31.37 4.00 6.49
N GLY A 82 31.75 3.49 7.66
CA GLY A 82 31.98 4.30 8.85
C GLY A 82 30.69 4.90 9.42
N ALA A 83 29.54 4.26 9.20
CA ALA A 83 28.31 4.66 9.85
C ALA A 83 28.44 4.53 11.37
N GLU A 84 27.93 5.52 12.09
CA GLU A 84 27.99 5.58 13.56
C GLU A 84 26.62 5.27 14.19
N ALA A 85 25.56 5.36 13.37
CA ALA A 85 24.19 5.08 13.75
C ALA A 85 23.44 4.35 12.64
N VAL A 86 22.37 3.64 13.04
CA VAL A 86 21.46 2.94 12.13
C VAL A 86 20.02 3.39 12.39
N HIS A 87 19.33 3.87 11.36
CA HIS A 87 17.90 4.07 11.38
C HIS A 87 17.20 2.88 10.71
N PRO A 88 16.36 2.12 11.43
CA PRO A 88 15.73 0.93 10.87
C PRO A 88 14.47 1.23 10.04
N GLY A 89 13.88 2.42 10.17
CA GLY A 89 12.59 2.73 9.55
C GLY A 89 11.47 1.93 10.22
N TYR A 90 10.65 1.28 9.40
CA TYR A 90 9.59 0.37 9.85
C TYR A 90 9.63 -0.95 9.06
N GLY A 91 9.09 -2.02 9.62
CA GLY A 91 9.23 -3.36 9.04
C GLY A 91 10.68 -3.86 9.06
N PHE A 92 10.97 -4.93 8.31
CA PHE A 92 12.26 -5.62 8.34
C PHE A 92 12.75 -5.90 9.78
N LEU A 93 13.85 -5.25 10.20
CA LEU A 93 14.48 -5.44 11.50
C LEU A 93 14.16 -4.32 12.50
N SER A 94 13.21 -3.43 12.22
CA SER A 94 12.89 -2.30 13.11
C SER A 94 12.38 -2.68 14.49
N GLU A 95 11.79 -3.87 14.62
CA GLU A 95 11.28 -4.41 15.88
C GLU A 95 12.07 -5.66 16.31
N ASN A 96 13.26 -5.85 15.73
CA ASN A 96 14.11 -6.99 16.05
C ASN A 96 15.09 -6.62 17.17
N ALA A 97 14.84 -7.16 18.37
CA ALA A 97 15.68 -6.93 19.54
C ALA A 97 17.12 -7.44 19.37
N GLU A 98 17.34 -8.51 18.60
CA GLU A 98 18.67 -9.02 18.30
C GLU A 98 19.45 -8.04 17.42
N PHE A 99 18.80 -7.41 16.44
CA PHE A 99 19.43 -6.38 15.62
C PHE A 99 19.80 -5.13 16.41
N ALA A 100 18.90 -4.63 17.27
CA ALA A 100 19.19 -3.49 18.14
C ALA A 100 20.38 -3.79 19.08
N ARG A 101 20.45 -5.02 19.61
CA ARG A 101 21.58 -5.48 20.43
C ARG A 101 22.88 -5.61 19.61
N ALA A 102 22.82 -6.17 18.40
CA ALA A 102 23.98 -6.31 17.51
C ALA A 102 24.55 -4.93 17.10
N CYS A 103 23.69 -3.94 16.86
CA CYS A 103 24.10 -2.56 16.64
C CYS A 103 24.90 -2.03 17.84
N LEU A 104 24.38 -2.19 19.06
CA LEU A 104 25.07 -1.76 20.28
C LEU A 104 26.42 -2.47 20.47
N GLU A 105 26.46 -3.80 20.29
CA GLU A 105 27.68 -4.61 20.37
C GLU A 105 28.72 -4.20 19.31
N ALA A 106 28.27 -3.72 18.15
CA ALA A 106 29.11 -3.15 17.10
C ALA A 106 29.48 -1.68 17.32
N GLY A 107 29.04 -1.07 18.43
CA GLY A 107 29.30 0.33 18.75
C GLY A 107 28.46 1.32 17.94
N LEU A 108 27.36 0.88 17.33
CA LEU A 108 26.43 1.72 16.55
C LEU A 108 25.29 2.21 17.44
N VAL A 109 24.90 3.47 17.27
CA VAL A 109 23.66 4.01 17.85
C VAL A 109 22.46 3.47 17.06
N PHE A 110 21.59 2.74 17.72
CA PHE A 110 20.32 2.31 17.11
C PHE A 110 19.26 3.40 17.31
N VAL A 111 18.74 3.96 16.21
CA VAL A 111 17.71 5.01 16.27
C VAL A 111 16.34 4.38 16.53
N GLY A 112 16.05 4.13 17.80
CA GLY A 112 14.82 3.48 18.25
C GLY A 112 14.93 2.99 19.70
N PRO A 113 13.96 2.18 20.16
CA PRO A 113 13.99 1.64 21.50
C PRO A 113 15.09 0.59 21.68
N THR A 114 15.45 0.33 22.93
CA THR A 114 16.46 -0.68 23.25
C THR A 114 15.92 -2.11 23.06
N ALA A 115 16.82 -3.07 22.86
CA ALA A 115 16.47 -4.50 22.77
C ALA A 115 15.63 -5.01 23.95
N ALA A 116 15.90 -4.52 25.16
CA ALA A 116 15.13 -4.87 26.35
C ALA A 116 13.68 -4.33 26.29
N MET A 117 13.49 -3.10 25.81
CA MET A 117 12.16 -2.50 25.63
C MET A 117 11.36 -3.26 24.57
N MET A 118 12.01 -3.58 23.43
CA MET A 118 11.39 -4.40 22.37
C MET A 118 10.96 -5.78 22.89
N THR A 119 11.84 -6.45 23.65
CA THR A 119 11.54 -7.78 24.22
C THR A 119 10.40 -7.72 25.22
N ALA A 120 10.35 -6.68 26.07
CA ALA A 120 9.27 -6.48 27.04
C ALA A 120 7.90 -6.32 26.38
N MET A 121 7.84 -5.68 25.21
CA MET A 121 6.60 -5.43 24.48
C MET A 121 6.28 -6.46 23.38
N GLY A 122 7.24 -7.30 22.99
CA GLY A 122 7.10 -8.22 21.84
C GLY A 122 6.22 -9.45 22.07
N SER A 123 5.93 -9.84 23.33
CA SER A 123 4.99 -10.93 23.63
C SER A 123 3.63 -10.39 24.06
N LYS A 124 2.53 -10.89 23.51
CA LYS A 124 1.18 -10.42 23.85
C LYS A 124 0.80 -10.68 25.30
N SER A 125 1.16 -11.84 25.84
CA SER A 125 0.91 -12.14 27.25
C SER A 125 1.76 -11.27 28.19
N GLY A 126 3.05 -11.11 27.89
CA GLY A 126 3.97 -10.29 28.69
C GLY A 126 3.60 -8.80 28.66
N SER A 127 3.28 -8.27 27.49
CA SER A 127 2.85 -6.87 27.34
C SER A 127 1.53 -6.63 28.06
N LYS A 128 0.54 -7.54 27.97
CA LYS A 128 -0.72 -7.43 28.71
C LYS A 128 -0.54 -7.47 30.22
N ALA A 129 0.25 -8.41 30.74
CA ALA A 129 0.52 -8.47 32.18
C ALA A 129 1.21 -7.17 32.69
N LEU A 130 2.07 -6.57 31.87
CA LEU A 130 2.69 -5.28 32.19
C LEU A 130 1.67 -4.14 32.16
N MET A 131 0.80 -4.10 31.14
CA MET A 131 -0.25 -3.10 30.99
C MET A 131 -1.29 -3.18 32.10
N GLU A 132 -1.67 -4.39 32.54
CA GLU A 132 -2.56 -4.60 33.68
C GLU A 132 -1.96 -4.03 34.97
N LYS A 133 -0.69 -4.33 35.25
CA LYS A 133 0.05 -3.76 36.40
C LYS A 133 0.18 -2.25 36.31
N ALA A 134 0.36 -1.73 35.09
CA ALA A 134 0.37 -0.30 34.82
C ALA A 134 -1.04 0.31 34.88
N GLY A 135 -2.12 -0.45 35.10
CA GLY A 135 -3.49 0.05 35.13
C GLY A 135 -3.90 0.72 33.82
N VAL A 136 -3.47 0.17 32.69
CA VAL A 136 -3.92 0.53 31.34
C VAL A 136 -5.14 -0.34 31.03
N PRO A 137 -6.24 0.22 30.50
CA PRO A 137 -7.43 -0.57 30.16
C PRO A 137 -7.10 -1.68 29.17
N LEU A 138 -7.43 -2.93 29.53
CA LEU A 138 -7.27 -4.11 28.67
C LEU A 138 -8.63 -4.63 28.22
N VAL A 139 -8.65 -5.28 27.06
CA VAL A 139 -9.81 -6.08 26.66
C VAL A 139 -10.00 -7.18 27.71
N PRO A 140 -11.19 -7.33 28.31
CA PRO A 140 -11.46 -8.41 29.24
C PRO A 140 -11.09 -9.76 28.62
N GLY A 141 -10.30 -10.56 29.33
CA GLY A 141 -9.74 -11.76 28.74
C GLY A 141 -8.95 -12.63 29.70
N TYR A 142 -8.47 -13.76 29.19
CA TYR A 142 -7.60 -14.71 29.84
C TYR A 142 -6.28 -14.84 29.07
N HIS A 143 -5.18 -14.69 29.79
CA HIS A 143 -3.82 -14.73 29.27
C HIS A 143 -2.84 -15.41 30.25
N GLY A 144 -3.36 -16.30 31.10
CA GLY A 144 -2.58 -17.02 32.11
C GLY A 144 -1.85 -18.25 31.56
N GLU A 145 -0.97 -18.81 32.40
CA GLU A 145 -0.13 -19.97 32.04
C GLU A 145 -0.91 -21.30 31.97
N ALA A 146 -2.09 -21.40 32.58
CA ALA A 146 -2.89 -22.63 32.54
C ALA A 146 -3.66 -22.73 31.22
N GLN A 147 -3.34 -23.74 30.42
CA GLN A 147 -3.77 -23.86 29.01
C GLN A 147 -4.60 -25.13 28.76
N ASP A 148 -5.07 -25.79 29.83
CA ASP A 148 -5.99 -26.92 29.75
C ASP A 148 -7.39 -26.46 29.32
N ASP A 149 -8.11 -27.34 28.61
CA ASP A 149 -9.37 -26.98 27.98
C ASP A 149 -10.45 -26.60 29.02
N ALA A 150 -10.41 -27.16 30.24
CA ALA A 150 -11.36 -26.82 31.30
C ALA A 150 -11.15 -25.39 31.83
N THR A 151 -9.90 -24.99 32.05
CA THR A 151 -9.54 -23.61 32.41
C THR A 151 -9.94 -22.62 31.33
N LEU A 152 -9.62 -22.93 30.06
CA LEU A 152 -9.97 -22.06 28.92
C LEU A 152 -11.49 -21.94 28.75
N SER A 153 -12.25 -23.03 28.95
CA SER A 153 -13.71 -23.01 28.88
C SER A 153 -14.33 -22.18 30.01
N LYS A 154 -13.86 -22.37 31.25
CA LYS A 154 -14.33 -21.58 32.39
C LYS A 154 -14.01 -20.09 32.24
N ALA A 155 -12.87 -19.76 31.64
CA ALA A 155 -12.51 -18.39 31.32
C ALA A 155 -13.44 -17.78 30.25
N ALA A 156 -13.71 -18.53 29.17
CA ALA A 156 -14.65 -18.13 28.14
C ALA A 156 -16.05 -17.84 28.70
N ASP A 157 -16.57 -18.73 29.56
CA ASP A 157 -17.88 -18.56 30.21
C ASP A 157 -17.92 -17.30 31.10
N LYS A 158 -16.84 -17.02 31.82
CA LYS A 158 -16.71 -15.82 32.67
C LYS A 158 -16.67 -14.52 31.85
N ILE A 159 -16.02 -14.53 30.69
CA ILE A 159 -15.93 -13.38 29.79
C ILE A 159 -17.26 -13.14 29.07
N GLY A 160 -17.95 -14.23 28.73
CA GLY A 160 -19.22 -14.24 28.00
C GLY A 160 -19.03 -14.08 26.49
N PHE A 161 -19.79 -14.86 25.72
CA PHE A 161 -19.76 -14.85 24.26
C PHE A 161 -20.39 -13.57 23.66
N PRO A 162 -20.01 -13.16 22.43
CA PRO A 162 -18.92 -13.71 21.62
C PRO A 162 -17.53 -13.38 22.19
N ILE A 163 -16.58 -14.28 21.94
CA ILE A 163 -15.17 -14.15 22.33
C ILE A 163 -14.25 -14.37 21.13
N LEU A 164 -13.00 -13.95 21.27
CA LEU A 164 -11.95 -14.09 20.28
C LEU A 164 -10.85 -14.96 20.88
N VAL A 165 -10.64 -16.14 20.28
CA VAL A 165 -9.52 -17.02 20.60
C VAL A 165 -8.33 -16.62 19.73
N LYS A 166 -7.16 -16.38 20.31
CA LYS A 166 -5.95 -15.96 19.61
C LYS A 166 -4.74 -16.78 20.08
N ALA A 167 -3.73 -16.90 19.22
CA ALA A 167 -2.41 -17.36 19.65
C ALA A 167 -1.72 -16.30 20.53
N SER A 168 -0.99 -16.75 21.56
CA SER A 168 -0.20 -15.88 22.44
C SER A 168 1.05 -15.35 21.73
N ALA A 169 1.69 -16.18 20.92
CA ALA A 169 2.79 -15.80 20.04
C ALA A 169 2.29 -15.44 18.63
N GLY A 170 2.96 -14.50 17.98
CA GLY A 170 2.73 -14.14 16.58
C GLY A 170 1.84 -12.91 16.35
N GLY A 171 1.89 -12.38 15.12
CA GLY A 171 1.16 -11.20 14.64
C GLY A 171 0.35 -11.45 13.37
N GLY A 172 -0.35 -10.43 12.88
CA GLY A 172 -1.04 -10.47 11.57
C GLY A 172 -2.31 -11.31 11.49
N GLY A 173 -2.99 -11.54 12.62
CA GLY A 173 -4.31 -12.18 12.66
C GLY A 173 -4.36 -13.70 12.42
N ARG A 174 -3.22 -14.36 12.24
CA ARG A 174 -3.14 -15.83 12.12
C ARG A 174 -3.52 -16.53 13.42
N GLY A 175 -4.30 -17.61 13.32
CA GLY A 175 -4.81 -18.35 14.47
C GLY A 175 -5.91 -17.64 15.27
N MET A 176 -6.49 -16.54 14.77
CA MET A 176 -7.60 -15.87 15.43
C MET A 176 -8.95 -16.46 15.00
N ARG A 177 -9.82 -16.77 15.96
CA ARG A 177 -11.20 -17.22 15.68
C ARG A 177 -12.21 -16.55 16.58
N ILE A 178 -13.27 -16.04 15.96
CA ILE A 178 -14.46 -15.57 16.67
C ILE A 178 -15.26 -16.81 17.06
N VAL A 179 -15.56 -16.93 18.34
CA VAL A 179 -16.37 -18.00 18.91
C VAL A 179 -17.64 -17.36 19.44
N ARG A 180 -18.79 -17.72 18.87
CA ARG A 180 -20.08 -17.08 19.20
C ARG A 180 -20.87 -17.84 20.26
N SER A 181 -20.54 -19.10 20.49
CA SER A 181 -21.23 -19.99 21.43
C SER A 181 -20.26 -20.97 22.11
N ALA A 182 -20.68 -21.56 23.23
CA ALA A 182 -19.85 -22.51 23.98
C ALA A 182 -19.50 -23.76 23.16
N ASP A 183 -20.42 -24.24 22.31
CA ASP A 183 -20.23 -25.44 21.49
C ASP A 183 -19.15 -25.26 20.41
N GLU A 184 -18.88 -24.02 20.00
CA GLU A 184 -17.84 -23.69 19.02
C GLU A 184 -16.42 -23.64 19.65
N LEU A 185 -16.31 -23.53 20.98
CA LEU A 185 -15.04 -23.22 21.65
C LEU A 185 -14.01 -24.33 21.53
N GLY A 186 -14.39 -25.58 21.82
CA GLY A 186 -13.48 -26.73 21.77
C GLY A 186 -12.83 -26.90 20.39
N PRO A 187 -13.62 -26.99 19.29
CA PRO A 187 -13.09 -27.03 17.94
C PRO A 187 -12.20 -25.83 17.59
N ALA A 188 -12.57 -24.62 18.02
CA ALA A 188 -11.81 -23.41 17.76
C ALA A 188 -10.43 -23.42 18.44
N ILE A 189 -10.34 -23.86 19.70
CA ILE A 189 -9.07 -23.99 20.46
C ILE A 189 -8.16 -25.01 19.79
N VAL A 190 -8.65 -26.22 19.48
CA VAL A 190 -7.84 -27.28 18.87
C VAL A 190 -7.22 -26.80 17.55
N SER A 191 -8.06 -26.19 16.71
CA SER A 191 -7.62 -25.64 15.43
C SER A 191 -6.62 -24.49 15.62
N ALA A 192 -6.79 -23.65 16.65
CA ALA A 192 -5.93 -22.48 16.90
C ALA A 192 -4.57 -22.91 17.42
N LYS A 193 -4.53 -23.88 18.34
CA LYS A 193 -3.31 -24.52 18.83
C LYS A 193 -2.50 -25.13 17.68
N ARG A 194 -3.15 -25.87 16.78
CA ARG A 194 -2.47 -26.50 15.62
C ARG A 194 -1.83 -25.46 14.70
N GLU A 195 -2.58 -24.41 14.37
CA GLU A 195 -2.09 -23.33 13.51
C GLU A 195 -0.96 -22.53 14.16
N ALA A 196 -1.12 -22.16 15.44
CA ALA A 196 -0.12 -21.44 16.20
C ALA A 196 1.18 -22.24 16.36
N LYS A 197 1.08 -23.54 16.66
CA LYS A 197 2.23 -24.43 16.75
C LYS A 197 2.97 -24.57 15.41
N ALA A 198 2.22 -24.68 14.31
CA ALA A 198 2.82 -24.77 12.98
C ALA A 198 3.48 -23.46 12.53
N ALA A 199 2.90 -22.31 12.89
CA ALA A 199 3.38 -21.00 12.46
C ALA A 199 4.48 -20.42 13.36
N PHE A 200 4.39 -20.64 14.67
CA PHE A 200 5.18 -19.94 15.68
C PHE A 200 5.87 -20.87 16.71
N GLY A 201 5.60 -22.17 16.67
CA GLY A 201 6.15 -23.13 17.64
C GLY A 201 5.60 -23.01 19.06
N ASP A 202 4.58 -22.16 19.28
CA ASP A 202 3.93 -21.91 20.57
C ASP A 202 2.42 -22.18 20.42
N ASP A 203 1.87 -23.07 21.28
CA ASP A 203 0.46 -23.45 21.29
C ASP A 203 -0.34 -22.80 22.42
N ARG A 204 0.24 -21.84 23.15
CA ARG A 204 -0.49 -21.09 24.18
C ARG A 204 -1.50 -20.14 23.56
N MET A 205 -2.71 -20.15 24.11
CA MET A 205 -3.86 -19.38 23.65
C MET A 205 -4.18 -18.22 24.59
N LEU A 206 -4.78 -17.18 24.00
CA LEU A 206 -5.40 -16.04 24.64
C LEU A 206 -6.90 -16.07 24.32
N ILE A 207 -7.74 -15.77 25.31
CA ILE A 207 -9.18 -15.61 25.11
C ILE A 207 -9.53 -14.18 25.47
N GLU A 208 -10.15 -13.45 24.55
CA GLU A 208 -10.54 -12.05 24.75
C GLU A 208 -12.01 -11.85 24.45
N LYS A 209 -12.63 -10.86 25.08
CA LYS A 209 -13.96 -10.41 24.69
C LYS A 209 -13.90 -9.95 23.23
N TYR A 210 -14.82 -10.44 22.41
CA TYR A 210 -14.95 -9.94 21.05
C TYR A 210 -15.63 -8.56 21.09
N VAL A 211 -14.99 -7.57 20.45
CA VAL A 211 -15.52 -6.21 20.34
C VAL A 211 -16.31 -6.12 19.04
N ASP A 212 -17.62 -5.92 19.13
CA ASP A 212 -18.46 -5.73 17.95
C ASP A 212 -18.22 -4.34 17.32
N ASN A 213 -18.21 -4.30 15.98
CA ASN A 213 -17.91 -3.10 15.18
C ASN A 213 -16.66 -2.34 15.67
N PRO A 214 -15.50 -3.01 15.79
CA PRO A 214 -14.35 -2.39 16.42
C PRO A 214 -13.77 -1.29 15.54
N ARG A 215 -13.34 -0.22 16.19
CA ARG A 215 -12.48 0.83 15.63
C ARG A 215 -11.05 0.61 16.06
N HIS A 216 -10.12 0.96 15.18
CA HIS A 216 -8.69 0.89 15.46
C HIS A 216 -8.18 2.30 15.72
N ILE A 217 -7.89 2.61 16.98
CA ILE A 217 -7.35 3.90 17.40
C ILE A 217 -5.93 3.67 17.90
N GLU A 218 -5.01 4.55 17.59
CA GLU A 218 -3.64 4.41 18.05
C GLU A 218 -3.04 5.75 18.46
N VAL A 219 -2.10 5.75 19.40
CA VAL A 219 -1.48 6.99 19.91
C VAL A 219 0.00 7.00 19.56
N GLN A 220 0.43 8.09 18.93
CA GLN A 220 1.85 8.36 18.75
C GLN A 220 2.47 8.72 20.09
N ILE A 221 3.53 8.02 20.47
CA ILE A 221 4.36 8.38 21.62
C ILE A 221 5.80 8.66 21.18
N ILE A 222 6.51 9.42 22.00
CA ILE A 222 7.96 9.55 21.88
C ILE A 222 8.56 9.80 23.28
N GLY A 223 9.61 9.06 23.59
CA GLY A 223 10.36 9.22 24.84
C GLY A 223 11.83 9.51 24.59
N ASP A 224 12.48 10.18 25.52
CA ASP A 224 13.93 10.43 25.48
C ASP A 224 14.69 9.73 26.63
N SER A 225 16.02 9.74 26.56
CA SER A 225 16.88 9.15 27.58
C SER A 225 16.90 9.91 28.92
N HIS A 226 16.22 11.06 28.99
CA HIS A 226 16.12 11.92 30.19
C HIS A 226 14.85 11.64 31.00
N GLY A 227 13.99 10.73 30.51
CA GLY A 227 12.75 10.33 31.18
C GLY A 227 11.54 11.16 30.75
N ASN A 228 11.68 12.04 29.76
CA ASN A 228 10.53 12.71 29.17
C ASN A 228 9.80 11.72 28.26
N LEU A 229 8.47 11.74 28.31
CA LEU A 229 7.61 10.88 27.52
C LEU A 229 6.34 11.65 27.14
N LEU A 230 6.16 11.84 25.84
CA LEU A 230 5.10 12.67 25.28
C LEU A 230 4.20 11.82 24.37
N SER A 231 2.95 12.24 24.25
CA SER A 231 2.02 11.75 23.23
C SER A 231 1.74 12.85 22.21
N LEU A 232 1.77 12.51 20.92
CA LEU A 232 1.47 13.40 19.80
C LEU A 232 0.10 13.07 19.19
N PHE A 233 -0.92 13.04 20.06
CA PHE A 233 -2.31 12.70 19.73
C PHE A 233 -2.49 11.30 19.13
N GLU A 234 -3.73 10.99 18.82
CA GLU A 234 -4.18 9.73 18.25
C GLU A 234 -4.38 9.80 16.74
N ARG A 235 -4.36 8.62 16.13
CA ARG A 235 -4.78 8.34 14.76
C ARG A 235 -5.91 7.32 14.77
N GLU A 236 -6.78 7.40 13.77
CA GLU A 236 -7.80 6.40 13.49
C GLU A 236 -7.42 5.63 12.22
N CYS A 237 -7.17 4.32 12.39
CA CYS A 237 -6.75 3.39 11.35
C CYS A 237 -7.83 2.33 11.08
N THR A 238 -9.10 2.70 11.29
CA THR A 238 -10.25 1.79 11.22
C THR A 238 -10.45 1.22 9.81
N LEU A 239 -10.15 1.97 8.76
CA LEU A 239 -10.31 1.54 7.37
C LEU A 239 -9.14 0.63 6.95
N GLN A 240 -9.31 -0.66 7.21
CA GLN A 240 -8.35 -1.71 6.91
C GLN A 240 -8.99 -2.84 6.10
N ARG A 241 -8.16 -3.58 5.35
CA ARG A 241 -8.54 -4.76 4.56
C ARG A 241 -7.69 -5.94 5.01
N ARG A 242 -8.29 -7.03 5.47
CA ARG A 242 -7.54 -8.23 5.93
C ARG A 242 -6.38 -7.88 6.88
N HIS A 243 -6.63 -6.97 7.83
CA HIS A 243 -5.64 -6.44 8.78
C HIS A 243 -4.52 -5.57 8.18
N GLN A 244 -4.64 -5.14 6.93
CA GLN A 244 -3.76 -4.15 6.30
C GLN A 244 -4.44 -2.78 6.35
N LYS A 245 -3.82 -1.79 7.00
CA LYS A 245 -4.32 -0.41 7.05
C LYS A 245 -4.27 0.21 5.64
N VAL A 246 -5.35 0.90 5.25
CA VAL A 246 -5.54 1.47 3.90
C VAL A 246 -5.66 2.98 3.95
N ILE A 247 -6.50 3.48 4.87
CA ILE A 247 -6.72 4.90 5.15
C ILE A 247 -6.49 5.14 6.64
N GLU A 248 -5.74 6.18 6.95
CA GLU A 248 -5.43 6.61 8.29
C GLU A 248 -5.75 8.09 8.43
N GLU A 249 -6.30 8.51 9.56
CA GLU A 249 -6.60 9.92 9.81
C GLU A 249 -6.24 10.38 11.22
N ALA A 250 -5.88 11.65 11.35
CA ALA A 250 -5.55 12.28 12.61
C ALA A 250 -6.16 13.69 12.69
N PRO A 251 -6.76 14.09 13.81
CA PRO A 251 -7.12 13.26 14.97
C PRO A 251 -8.24 12.26 14.63
N SER A 252 -8.60 11.35 15.56
CA SER A 252 -9.76 10.49 15.38
C SER A 252 -11.05 11.30 15.40
N PRO A 253 -11.92 11.19 14.37
CA PRO A 253 -13.26 11.79 14.39
C PRO A 253 -14.21 11.17 15.41
N THR A 254 -13.88 10.02 15.99
CA THR A 254 -14.71 9.34 17.00
C THR A 254 -14.50 9.90 18.41
N LEU A 255 -13.30 10.41 18.72
CA LEU A 255 -12.97 10.84 20.07
C LEU A 255 -13.20 12.34 20.28
N ASN A 256 -13.93 12.67 21.34
CA ASN A 256 -13.98 14.05 21.85
C ASN A 256 -12.68 14.40 22.62
N PRO A 257 -12.43 15.68 22.96
CA PRO A 257 -11.21 16.09 23.65
C PRO A 257 -10.92 15.38 24.97
N ALA A 258 -11.94 15.07 25.78
CA ALA A 258 -11.76 14.39 27.06
C ALA A 258 -11.40 12.91 26.87
N GLN A 259 -12.06 12.23 25.94
CA GLN A 259 -11.73 10.85 25.57
C GLN A 259 -10.32 10.77 24.97
N ARG A 260 -9.96 11.72 24.11
CA ARG A 260 -8.61 11.85 23.53
C ARG A 260 -7.55 11.96 24.60
N GLU A 261 -7.72 12.84 25.58
CA GLU A 261 -6.76 12.95 26.68
C GLU A 261 -6.70 11.67 27.51
N THR A 262 -7.83 11.02 27.74
CA THR A 262 -7.87 9.72 28.45
C THR A 262 -7.04 8.66 27.73
N VAL A 263 -7.20 8.54 26.40
CA VAL A 263 -6.48 7.61 25.55
C VAL A 263 -4.99 7.94 25.48
N CYS A 264 -4.65 9.23 25.33
CA CYS A 264 -3.27 9.70 25.31
C CYS A 264 -2.57 9.47 26.66
N ALA A 265 -3.25 9.73 27.78
CA ALA A 265 -2.73 9.45 29.11
C ALA A 265 -2.50 7.95 29.33
N ALA A 266 -3.42 7.09 28.87
CA ALA A 266 -3.25 5.64 28.92
C ALA A 266 -2.03 5.19 28.09
N ALA A 267 -1.82 5.77 26.90
CA ALA A 267 -0.65 5.49 26.07
C ALA A 267 0.67 5.93 26.72
N ARG A 268 0.71 7.13 27.34
CA ARG A 268 1.88 7.57 28.11
C ARG A 268 2.15 6.66 29.31
N LYS A 269 1.10 6.19 29.98
CA LYS A 269 1.22 5.24 31.10
C LYS A 269 1.78 3.88 30.64
N ALA A 270 1.29 3.37 29.51
CA ALA A 270 1.76 2.15 28.87
C ALA A 270 3.26 2.23 28.55
N ALA A 271 3.67 3.30 27.87
CA ALA A 271 5.06 3.51 27.50
C ALA A 271 5.97 3.81 28.71
N GLY A 272 5.44 4.48 29.73
CA GLY A 272 6.14 4.73 30.99
C GLY A 272 6.46 3.43 31.75
N ALA A 273 5.62 2.40 31.62
CA ALA A 273 5.85 1.10 32.26
C ALA A 273 7.12 0.38 31.77
N VAL A 274 7.63 0.71 30.58
CA VAL A 274 8.90 0.19 30.04
C VAL A 274 10.00 1.24 29.94
N ASN A 275 9.80 2.44 30.49
CA ASN A 275 10.69 3.60 30.31
C ASN A 275 11.06 3.82 28.84
N TYR A 276 10.06 3.81 27.97
CA TYR A 276 10.25 3.78 26.52
C TYR A 276 11.07 4.97 25.99
N VAL A 277 11.98 4.69 25.04
CA VAL A 277 12.79 5.70 24.34
C VAL A 277 12.64 5.54 22.83
N GLY A 278 12.64 6.66 22.11
CA GLY A 278 12.39 6.73 20.67
C GLY A 278 10.90 6.87 20.37
N ALA A 279 10.56 6.85 19.07
CA ALA A 279 9.18 6.87 18.62
C ALA A 279 8.54 5.48 18.75
N GLY A 280 7.26 5.45 19.11
CA GLY A 280 6.48 4.22 19.21
C GLY A 280 5.00 4.51 19.04
N THR A 281 4.19 3.47 18.93
CA THR A 281 2.74 3.63 18.83
C THR A 281 2.04 2.62 19.72
N ILE A 282 1.10 3.12 20.52
CA ILE A 282 0.22 2.27 21.35
C ILE A 282 -1.09 2.09 20.60
N GLU A 283 -1.42 0.86 20.24
CA GLU A 283 -2.64 0.52 19.51
C GLU A 283 -3.76 0.13 20.49
N PHE A 284 -4.96 0.65 20.23
CA PHE A 284 -6.18 0.43 20.98
C PHE A 284 -7.30 -0.06 20.05
N VAL A 285 -8.15 -0.94 20.58
CA VAL A 285 -9.45 -1.25 20.01
C VAL A 285 -10.51 -0.46 20.75
N SER A 286 -11.47 0.11 20.02
CA SER A 286 -12.61 0.80 20.60
C SER A 286 -13.93 0.23 20.10
N ASP A 287 -14.91 0.14 20.98
CA ASP A 287 -16.31 -0.14 20.63
C ASP A 287 -17.12 1.14 20.34
N GLY A 288 -16.43 2.29 20.22
CA GLY A 288 -17.02 3.62 20.08
C GLY A 288 -17.29 4.34 21.40
N LYS A 289 -17.16 3.67 22.55
CA LYS A 289 -17.30 4.26 23.89
C LYS A 289 -16.03 4.11 24.70
N ASP A 290 -15.58 2.87 24.85
CA ASP A 290 -14.42 2.47 25.61
C ASP A 290 -13.24 2.19 24.68
N VAL A 291 -12.03 2.25 25.24
CA VAL A 291 -10.77 1.99 24.54
C VAL A 291 -9.96 0.97 25.31
N PHE A 292 -9.41 -0.01 24.60
CA PHE A 292 -8.71 -1.13 25.19
C PHE A 292 -7.39 -1.35 24.47
N PHE A 293 -6.30 -1.48 25.24
CA PHE A 293 -4.97 -1.73 24.68
C PHE A 293 -4.94 -3.07 23.93
N ILE A 294 -4.36 -3.03 22.72
CA ILE A 294 -4.09 -4.20 21.89
C ILE A 294 -2.62 -4.59 22.04
N GLU A 295 -1.75 -3.70 21.57
CA GLU A 295 -0.31 -3.91 21.50
C GLU A 295 0.44 -2.59 21.37
N MET A 296 1.77 -2.68 21.37
CA MET A 296 2.65 -1.55 21.15
C MET A 296 3.59 -1.88 20.00
N ASN A 297 3.58 -1.06 18.97
CA ASN A 297 4.57 -1.12 17.90
C ASN A 297 5.79 -0.30 18.32
N THR A 298 6.93 -0.97 18.50
CA THR A 298 8.14 -0.37 19.06
C THR A 298 9.01 0.26 17.97
N ARG A 299 8.39 1.05 17.11
CA ARG A 299 8.97 1.66 15.91
C ARG A 299 8.17 2.88 15.46
N LEU A 300 8.69 3.60 14.47
CA LEU A 300 7.89 4.56 13.71
C LEU A 300 6.78 3.81 12.95
N GLN A 301 5.57 4.36 12.94
CA GLN A 301 4.47 3.82 12.13
C GLN A 301 4.53 4.35 10.70
N VAL A 302 3.91 3.63 9.76
CA VAL A 302 3.89 4.02 8.34
C VAL A 302 3.15 5.35 8.17
N GLU A 303 2.02 5.43 8.87
CA GLU A 303 1.04 6.50 8.97
C GLU A 303 1.45 7.64 9.93
N HIS A 304 2.71 7.72 10.33
CA HIS A 304 3.21 8.86 11.10
C HIS A 304 2.98 10.24 10.42
N PRO A 305 2.94 10.40 9.07
CA PRO A 305 2.77 11.72 8.46
C PRO A 305 1.46 12.42 8.83
N VAL A 306 0.36 11.70 9.08
CA VAL A 306 -0.88 12.37 9.53
C VAL A 306 -0.68 13.05 10.89
N THR A 307 0.11 12.43 11.78
CA THR A 307 0.52 13.06 13.05
C THR A 307 1.42 14.27 12.82
N GLU A 308 2.39 14.16 11.91
CA GLU A 308 3.29 15.28 11.59
C GLU A 308 2.51 16.49 11.08
N LEU A 309 1.51 16.29 10.20
CA LEU A 309 0.76 17.41 9.62
C LEU A 309 -0.16 18.11 10.61
N ILE A 310 -0.75 17.40 11.58
CA ILE A 310 -1.60 18.05 12.60
C ILE A 310 -0.80 18.71 13.73
N THR A 311 0.45 18.28 13.95
CA THR A 311 1.30 18.82 15.03
C THR A 311 2.34 19.82 14.54
N GLY A 312 2.76 19.73 13.27
CA GLY A 312 3.90 20.47 12.73
C GLY A 312 5.26 19.90 13.16
N ILE A 313 5.30 18.68 13.71
CA ILE A 313 6.52 18.05 14.25
C ILE A 313 7.04 17.02 13.24
N ASP A 314 8.32 17.10 12.86
CA ASP A 314 9.02 16.04 12.13
C ASP A 314 9.43 14.94 13.13
N LEU A 315 8.76 13.78 13.05
CA LEU A 315 8.99 12.66 13.95
C LEU A 315 10.35 11.99 13.71
N VAL A 316 10.84 11.96 12.47
CA VAL A 316 12.16 11.43 12.16
C VAL A 316 13.24 12.36 12.74
N GLU A 317 13.05 13.68 12.66
CA GLU A 317 13.97 14.65 13.28
C GLU A 317 14.04 14.40 14.79
N TRP A 318 12.90 14.24 15.45
CA TRP A 318 12.86 13.97 16.89
C TRP A 318 13.48 12.61 17.24
N GLN A 319 13.28 11.57 16.43
CA GLN A 319 13.98 10.29 16.62
C GLN A 319 15.50 10.46 16.57
N LEU A 320 16.02 11.24 15.62
CA LEU A 320 17.45 11.50 15.49
C LEU A 320 18.00 12.34 16.66
N ARG A 321 17.26 13.36 17.12
CA ARG A 321 17.62 14.14 18.32
C ARG A 321 17.68 13.28 19.58
N VAL A 322 16.67 12.44 19.79
CA VAL A 322 16.67 11.48 20.91
C VAL A 322 17.87 10.54 20.80
N ALA A 323 18.19 10.04 19.61
CA ALA A 323 19.36 9.20 19.37
C ALA A 323 20.69 9.93 19.60
N PHE A 324 20.75 11.25 19.41
CA PHE A 324 21.90 12.08 19.82
C PHE A 324 22.04 12.23 21.34
N GLY A 325 21.06 11.78 22.13
CA GLY A 325 20.99 11.98 23.57
C GLY A 325 20.41 13.35 23.96
N GLU A 326 19.77 14.07 23.04
CA GLU A 326 19.08 15.32 23.35
C GLU A 326 17.78 15.05 24.12
N ALA A 327 17.35 16.05 24.88
CA ALA A 327 16.00 16.06 25.46
C ALA A 327 14.97 16.46 24.39
N LEU A 328 13.71 16.03 24.56
CA LEU A 328 12.63 16.43 23.67
C LEU A 328 12.49 17.96 23.63
N PRO A 329 12.34 18.58 22.45
CA PRO A 329 12.35 20.05 22.34
C PRO A 329 11.15 20.76 22.96
N LEU A 330 10.04 20.03 23.17
CA LEU A 330 8.76 20.55 23.67
C LEU A 330 8.27 19.73 24.85
N LYS A 331 7.41 20.33 25.67
CA LYS A 331 6.61 19.68 26.70
C LYS A 331 5.22 19.29 26.19
N GLN A 332 4.50 18.47 26.95
CA GLN A 332 3.20 17.93 26.54
C GLN A 332 2.15 19.03 26.26
N ASP A 333 2.17 20.12 27.02
CA ASP A 333 1.27 21.26 26.92
C ASP A 333 1.62 22.24 25.79
N GLU A 334 2.82 22.12 25.21
CA GLU A 334 3.28 22.92 24.07
C GLU A 334 2.90 22.29 22.72
N ILE A 335 2.55 21.00 22.70
CA ILE A 335 2.13 20.26 21.50
C ILE A 335 0.68 20.65 21.17
N LYS A 336 0.48 21.27 20.01
CA LYS A 336 -0.83 21.77 19.56
C LYS A 336 -1.44 20.88 18.49
N LEU A 337 -2.74 20.65 18.59
CA LEU A 337 -3.56 19.99 17.58
C LEU A 337 -4.09 21.02 16.60
N ASN A 338 -3.71 20.92 15.32
CA ASN A 338 -4.13 21.87 14.30
C ASN A 338 -4.74 21.16 13.08
N GLY A 339 -6.01 21.45 12.79
CA GLY A 339 -6.72 20.89 11.63
C GLY A 339 -6.87 19.37 11.69
N HIS A 340 -6.95 18.75 10.51
CA HIS A 340 -7.18 17.33 10.30
C HIS A 340 -6.34 16.85 9.12
N ALA A 341 -5.75 15.67 9.24
CA ALA A 341 -4.99 15.02 8.19
C ALA A 341 -5.56 13.63 7.89
N VAL A 342 -5.55 13.26 6.61
CA VAL A 342 -5.94 11.93 6.12
C VAL A 342 -4.86 11.43 5.16
N GLU A 343 -4.45 10.19 5.33
CA GLU A 343 -3.48 9.48 4.49
C GLU A 343 -4.15 8.32 3.77
N ALA A 344 -3.72 8.08 2.54
CA ALA A 344 -4.05 6.89 1.77
C ALA A 344 -2.77 6.20 1.32
N ARG A 345 -2.70 4.88 1.50
CA ARG A 345 -1.60 4.06 1.00
C ARG A 345 -1.84 3.65 -0.45
N VAL A 346 -1.03 4.20 -1.34
CA VAL A 346 -1.09 3.88 -2.77
C VAL A 346 -0.25 2.64 -3.04
N TYR A 347 -0.91 1.54 -3.41
CA TYR A 347 -0.29 0.25 -3.71
C TYR A 347 -0.35 -0.08 -5.20
N ALA A 348 0.66 -0.79 -5.67
CA ALA A 348 0.65 -1.54 -6.91
C ALA A 348 -0.14 -2.84 -6.72
N GLU A 349 -1.46 -2.75 -6.75
CA GLU A 349 -2.38 -3.87 -6.61
C GLU A 349 -3.62 -3.66 -7.48
N ASN A 350 -4.31 -4.73 -7.82
CA ASN A 350 -5.52 -4.71 -8.65
C ASN A 350 -6.78 -4.98 -7.81
N PRO A 351 -7.55 -3.94 -7.41
CA PRO A 351 -8.74 -4.12 -6.58
C PRO A 351 -9.81 -5.04 -7.19
N THR A 352 -10.00 -5.02 -8.51
CA THR A 352 -11.03 -5.82 -9.18
C THR A 352 -10.62 -7.30 -9.28
N LYS A 353 -9.32 -7.58 -9.31
CA LYS A 353 -8.76 -8.94 -9.16
C LYS A 353 -8.36 -9.21 -7.70
N ASN A 354 -9.25 -8.97 -6.73
CA ASN A 354 -9.04 -9.30 -5.31
C ASN A 354 -7.75 -8.72 -4.70
N PHE A 355 -7.35 -7.53 -5.16
CA PHE A 355 -6.13 -6.81 -4.76
C PHE A 355 -4.85 -7.61 -4.94
N MET A 356 -4.81 -8.42 -5.99
CA MET A 356 -3.56 -9.08 -6.32
C MET A 356 -2.49 -8.04 -6.67
N PRO A 357 -1.24 -8.25 -6.24
CA PRO A 357 -0.19 -7.28 -6.52
C PRO A 357 0.09 -7.14 -8.01
N SER A 358 0.44 -5.94 -8.43
CA SER A 358 0.86 -5.62 -9.79
C SER A 358 2.34 -5.33 -9.78
N VAL A 359 3.11 -6.11 -10.53
CA VAL A 359 4.55 -5.90 -10.71
C VAL A 359 4.81 -5.54 -12.16
N GLY A 360 5.88 -4.80 -12.41
CA GLY A 360 6.16 -4.29 -13.75
C GLY A 360 6.89 -2.97 -13.73
N ARG A 361 7.20 -2.46 -14.92
CA ARG A 361 7.83 -1.15 -15.10
C ARG A 361 6.77 -0.07 -15.02
N ILE A 362 7.05 0.99 -14.26
CA ILE A 362 6.23 2.20 -14.22
C ILE A 362 6.53 3.00 -15.50
N SER A 363 5.59 3.03 -16.45
CA SER A 363 5.75 3.77 -17.70
C SER A 363 5.37 5.24 -17.58
N THR A 364 4.57 5.60 -16.58
CA THR A 364 4.22 6.99 -16.28
C THR A 364 4.11 7.15 -14.78
N TRP A 365 4.71 8.23 -14.26
CA TRP A 365 4.60 8.60 -12.85
C TRP A 365 4.32 10.10 -12.70
N ARG A 366 3.05 10.45 -12.58
CA ARG A 366 2.63 11.83 -12.34
C ARG A 366 1.77 11.90 -11.09
N LEU A 367 2.34 12.48 -10.05
CA LEU A 367 1.63 12.80 -8.83
C LEU A 367 1.41 14.32 -8.74
N PRO A 368 0.33 14.76 -8.09
CA PRO A 368 0.06 16.18 -7.92
C PRO A 368 1.18 16.88 -7.13
N ALA A 369 1.36 18.18 -7.38
CA ALA A 369 2.32 18.99 -6.63
C ALA A 369 1.94 19.07 -5.14
N GLU A 370 2.94 18.99 -4.27
CA GLU A 370 2.80 19.08 -2.81
C GLU A 370 2.46 20.53 -2.37
N THR A 371 1.22 20.93 -2.60
CA THR A 371 0.73 22.30 -2.35
C THR A 371 -0.61 22.28 -1.63
N GLY A 372 -0.90 23.38 -0.93
CA GLY A 372 -2.19 23.56 -0.26
C GLY A 372 -2.48 22.51 0.82
N GLY A 373 -1.47 21.91 1.45
CA GLY A 373 -1.64 20.87 2.48
C GLY A 373 -1.66 19.44 1.94
N LEU A 374 -1.38 19.23 0.64
CA LEU A 374 -1.10 17.90 0.09
C LEU A 374 0.39 17.59 0.23
N ARG A 375 0.71 16.36 0.66
CA ARG A 375 2.05 15.79 0.79
C ARG A 375 2.09 14.42 0.15
N VAL A 376 3.23 14.07 -0.45
CA VAL A 376 3.44 12.77 -1.09
C VAL A 376 4.77 12.17 -0.64
N ASP A 377 4.68 11.08 0.12
CA ASP A 377 5.86 10.30 0.49
C ASP A 377 5.99 9.10 -0.47
N ALA A 378 6.83 9.22 -1.50
CA ALA A 378 7.03 8.19 -2.52
C ALA A 378 8.40 7.47 -2.44
N GLY A 379 8.41 6.20 -2.86
CA GLY A 379 9.62 5.37 -2.98
C GLY A 379 9.97 4.95 -4.41
N TYR A 380 9.19 5.41 -5.39
CA TYR A 380 9.32 5.08 -6.80
C TYR A 380 9.24 6.35 -7.66
N ARG A 381 9.74 6.25 -8.90
CA ARG A 381 9.64 7.26 -9.95
C ARG A 381 9.34 6.62 -11.31
N GLU A 382 9.10 7.45 -12.32
CA GLU A 382 8.94 6.98 -13.70
C GLU A 382 10.16 6.15 -14.13
N GLY A 383 9.88 5.03 -14.81
CA GLY A 383 10.89 4.08 -15.26
C GLY A 383 11.31 3.03 -14.24
N ASP A 384 11.01 3.20 -12.95
CA ASP A 384 11.33 2.19 -11.93
C ASP A 384 10.53 0.89 -12.15
N ILE A 385 11.03 -0.21 -11.57
CA ILE A 385 10.39 -1.53 -11.64
C ILE A 385 9.84 -1.89 -10.25
N VAL A 386 8.54 -2.15 -10.17
CA VAL A 386 7.93 -2.78 -9.00
C VAL A 386 8.28 -4.25 -9.04
N SER A 387 9.14 -4.68 -8.11
CA SER A 387 9.60 -6.08 -8.02
C SER A 387 8.64 -6.96 -7.22
N PRO A 388 8.61 -8.29 -7.46
CA PRO A 388 7.80 -9.23 -6.66
C PRO A 388 8.39 -9.54 -5.27
N TYR A 389 9.59 -9.04 -4.95
CA TYR A 389 10.33 -9.44 -3.74
C TYR A 389 9.91 -8.69 -2.47
N TYR A 390 9.24 -7.55 -2.62
CA TYR A 390 9.00 -6.60 -1.54
C TYR A 390 7.58 -6.07 -1.54
N ASP A 391 7.24 -5.30 -0.51
CA ASP A 391 5.94 -4.64 -0.38
C ASP A 391 5.62 -3.75 -1.60
N ALA A 392 4.34 -3.75 -1.98
CA ALA A 392 3.82 -3.10 -3.19
C ALA A 392 3.44 -1.63 -2.96
N MET A 393 3.67 -1.06 -1.78
CA MET A 393 3.36 0.34 -1.51
C MET A 393 4.28 1.23 -2.34
N LEU A 394 3.68 2.02 -3.22
CA LEU A 394 4.34 2.93 -4.14
C LEU A 394 4.60 4.28 -3.46
N ALA A 395 3.57 4.78 -2.78
CA ALA A 395 3.57 6.07 -2.11
C ALA A 395 2.52 6.12 -0.99
N LYS A 396 2.66 7.11 -0.12
CA LYS A 396 1.60 7.57 0.78
C LYS A 396 1.15 8.94 0.28
N MET A 397 -0.15 9.10 0.09
CA MET A 397 -0.74 10.38 -0.27
C MET A 397 -1.44 10.94 0.95
N ILE A 398 -1.03 12.13 1.39
CA ILE A 398 -1.50 12.71 2.65
C ILE A 398 -2.07 14.09 2.37
N ALA A 399 -3.25 14.36 2.91
CA ALA A 399 -3.86 15.68 2.85
C ALA A 399 -4.18 16.18 4.25
N TRP A 400 -3.71 17.37 4.56
CA TRP A 400 -4.13 18.14 5.73
C TRP A 400 -5.06 19.27 5.32
N ALA A 401 -6.05 19.61 6.14
CA ALA A 401 -6.87 20.80 6.02
C ALA A 401 -7.42 21.28 7.38
N PRO A 402 -8.00 22.49 7.49
CA PRO A 402 -8.63 22.96 8.74
C PRO A 402 -9.79 22.09 9.24
N THR A 403 -10.46 21.35 8.34
CA THR A 403 -11.55 20.42 8.69
C THR A 403 -11.37 19.09 7.99
N ARG A 404 -11.92 18.02 8.58
CA ARG A 404 -11.92 16.66 8.02
C ARG A 404 -12.48 16.62 6.61
N ASP A 405 -13.63 17.25 6.37
CA ASP A 405 -14.27 17.22 5.05
C ASP A 405 -13.40 17.82 3.95
N VAL A 406 -12.70 18.92 4.24
CA VAL A 406 -11.79 19.54 3.28
C VAL A 406 -10.53 18.68 3.09
N ALA A 407 -10.05 18.00 4.14
CA ALA A 407 -8.93 17.07 4.01
C ALA A 407 -9.30 15.87 3.12
N ILE A 408 -10.51 15.31 3.29
CA ILE A 408 -11.05 14.24 2.43
C ILE A 408 -11.17 14.69 0.97
N GLU A 409 -11.76 15.86 0.71
CA GLU A 409 -11.90 16.38 -0.65
C GLU A 409 -10.54 16.65 -1.31
N ARG A 410 -9.58 17.16 -0.52
CA ARG A 410 -8.21 17.41 -0.98
C ARG A 410 -7.47 16.11 -1.29
N LEU A 411 -7.56 15.10 -0.42
CA LEU A 411 -6.99 13.77 -0.67
C LEU A 411 -7.60 13.15 -1.92
N ASN A 412 -8.92 13.20 -2.05
CA ASN A 412 -9.64 12.67 -3.21
C ASN A 412 -9.22 13.36 -4.51
N ARG A 413 -9.07 14.69 -4.50
CA ARG A 413 -8.55 15.44 -5.65
C ARG A 413 -7.11 15.00 -5.97
N GLY A 414 -6.25 14.86 -4.98
CA GLY A 414 -4.88 14.38 -5.19
C GLY A 414 -4.84 12.99 -5.83
N LEU A 415 -5.70 12.07 -5.39
CA LEU A 415 -5.85 10.73 -5.97
C LEU A 415 -6.37 10.80 -7.41
N GLN A 416 -7.34 11.67 -7.71
CA GLN A 416 -7.89 11.82 -9.07
C GLN A 416 -6.94 12.54 -10.04
N ASP A 417 -6.06 13.39 -9.53
CA ASP A 417 -5.03 14.07 -10.31
C ASP A 417 -3.78 13.21 -10.56
N SER A 418 -3.67 12.07 -9.87
CA SER A 418 -2.57 11.12 -10.01
C SER A 418 -2.72 10.23 -11.25
N ASP A 419 -1.60 9.96 -11.91
CA ASP A 419 -1.51 9.15 -13.11
C ASP A 419 -0.27 8.24 -13.01
N VAL A 420 -0.52 6.95 -12.77
CA VAL A 420 0.50 5.91 -12.62
C VAL A 420 0.16 4.78 -13.59
N ARG A 421 1.11 4.42 -14.46
CA ARG A 421 0.89 3.47 -15.57
C ARG A 421 2.01 2.44 -15.70
N GLY A 422 1.74 1.40 -16.48
CA GLY A 422 2.59 0.21 -16.64
C GLY A 422 2.40 -0.82 -15.53
N ILE A 423 1.63 -0.46 -14.50
CA ILE A 423 1.17 -1.30 -13.40
C ILE A 423 -0.26 -0.89 -13.03
N VAL A 424 -1.01 -1.81 -12.41
CA VAL A 424 -2.31 -1.52 -11.82
C VAL A 424 -2.14 -0.97 -10.41
N THR A 425 -2.93 0.04 -10.06
CA THR A 425 -2.91 0.66 -8.73
C THR A 425 -4.27 0.64 -8.06
N ASN A 426 -4.28 0.75 -6.73
CA ASN A 426 -5.50 0.89 -5.95
C ASN A 426 -6.08 2.32 -5.92
N ILE A 427 -5.52 3.28 -6.65
CA ILE A 427 -5.95 4.69 -6.65
C ILE A 427 -7.47 4.85 -6.88
N PRO A 428 -8.10 4.19 -7.88
CA PRO A 428 -9.54 4.30 -8.08
C PRO A 428 -10.35 3.80 -6.88
N PHE A 429 -9.93 2.69 -6.28
CA PHE A 429 -10.54 2.13 -5.08
C PHE A 429 -10.42 3.10 -3.88
N LEU A 430 -9.24 3.71 -3.68
CA LEU A 430 -9.04 4.70 -2.61
C LEU A 430 -9.96 5.91 -2.79
N SER A 431 -10.14 6.40 -4.02
CA SER A 431 -11.06 7.50 -4.31
C SER A 431 -12.52 7.12 -4.04
N ALA A 432 -12.94 5.91 -4.45
CA ALA A 432 -14.28 5.40 -4.15
C ALA A 432 -14.51 5.26 -2.63
N LEU A 433 -13.50 4.78 -1.90
CA LEU A 433 -13.56 4.64 -0.44
C LEU A 433 -13.69 5.99 0.25
N MET A 434 -12.88 6.98 -0.12
CA MET A 434 -12.89 8.32 0.50
C MET A 434 -14.18 9.09 0.21
N THR A 435 -14.80 8.86 -0.95
CA THR A 435 -16.06 9.52 -1.33
C THR A 435 -17.30 8.76 -0.85
N HIS A 436 -17.13 7.55 -0.30
CA HIS A 436 -18.25 6.74 0.18
C HIS A 436 -19.03 7.45 1.30
N PRO A 437 -20.38 7.54 1.23
CA PRO A 437 -21.18 8.31 2.20
C PRO A 437 -20.93 7.95 3.67
N LYS A 438 -20.83 6.64 3.97
CA LYS A 438 -20.54 6.15 5.32
C LYS A 438 -19.13 6.52 5.83
N VAL A 439 -18.13 6.67 4.96
CA VAL A 439 -16.80 7.15 5.37
C VAL A 439 -16.86 8.65 5.69
N ARG A 440 -17.59 9.43 4.88
CA ARG A 440 -17.80 10.87 5.12
C ARG A 440 -18.52 11.12 6.43
N THR A 441 -19.55 10.35 6.76
CA THR A 441 -20.28 10.45 8.04
C THR A 441 -19.59 9.73 9.21
N ASN A 442 -18.41 9.15 9.01
CA ASN A 442 -17.68 8.36 9.99
C ASN A 442 -18.48 7.15 10.54
N ALA A 443 -19.38 6.57 9.75
CA ALA A 443 -20.14 5.36 10.07
C ALA A 443 -19.37 4.10 9.60
N ILE A 444 -18.20 3.87 10.21
CA ILE A 444 -17.23 2.84 9.83
C ILE A 444 -16.83 1.96 11.01
N ASP A 445 -16.29 0.79 10.69
CA ASP A 445 -15.67 -0.18 11.58
C ASP A 445 -14.61 -0.96 10.78
N THR A 446 -13.81 -1.77 11.47
CA THR A 446 -12.70 -2.51 10.84
C THR A 446 -13.11 -3.55 9.81
N GLY A 447 -14.37 -3.96 9.75
CA GLY A 447 -14.92 -4.83 8.71
C GLY A 447 -15.60 -4.09 7.56
N PHE A 448 -15.52 -2.75 7.54
CA PHE A 448 -16.25 -1.91 6.59
C PHE A 448 -15.87 -2.19 5.13
N ILE A 449 -14.56 -2.23 4.84
CA ILE A 449 -14.07 -2.41 3.47
C ILE A 449 -14.53 -3.75 2.90
N GLU A 450 -14.46 -4.83 3.68
CA GLU A 450 -14.89 -6.14 3.19
C GLU A 450 -16.39 -6.18 2.88
N ARG A 451 -17.23 -5.51 3.68
CA ARG A 451 -18.68 -5.46 3.45
C ARG A 451 -19.06 -4.66 2.20
N GLU A 452 -18.42 -3.53 1.97
CA GLU A 452 -18.77 -2.61 0.87
C GLU A 452 -17.92 -2.88 -0.40
N LEU A 453 -17.10 -3.92 -0.40
CA LEU A 453 -16.06 -4.14 -1.43
C LEU A 453 -16.62 -4.14 -2.86
N ALA A 454 -17.75 -4.81 -3.08
CA ALA A 454 -18.39 -4.89 -4.39
C ALA A 454 -18.78 -3.52 -4.96
N GLY A 455 -19.14 -2.56 -4.10
CA GLY A 455 -19.40 -1.17 -4.50
C GLY A 455 -18.12 -0.36 -4.70
N LEU A 456 -17.07 -0.66 -3.94
CA LEU A 456 -15.79 0.05 -3.98
C LEU A 456 -14.89 -0.35 -5.17
N THR A 457 -15.15 -1.49 -5.79
CA THR A 457 -14.37 -2.02 -6.93
C THR A 457 -15.17 -2.10 -8.23
N GLN A 458 -16.21 -1.29 -8.38
CA GLN A 458 -16.95 -1.23 -9.64
C GLN A 458 -16.05 -0.75 -10.77
N ALA A 459 -16.21 -1.34 -11.95
CA ALA A 459 -15.46 -0.95 -13.14
C ALA A 459 -15.76 0.51 -13.50
N SER A 460 -14.78 1.19 -14.12
CA SER A 460 -15.01 2.49 -14.75
C SER A 460 -16.25 2.43 -15.65
N PRO A 461 -17.05 3.51 -15.71
CA PRO A 461 -18.15 3.57 -16.65
C PRO A 461 -17.66 3.38 -18.08
N ALA A 462 -18.54 2.95 -18.98
CA ALA A 462 -18.22 2.95 -20.40
C ALA A 462 -17.86 4.37 -20.87
N PRO A 463 -16.90 4.53 -21.79
CA PRO A 463 -16.50 5.82 -22.32
C PRO A 463 -17.71 6.51 -22.96
N GLY A 464 -17.93 7.76 -22.57
CA GLY A 464 -18.96 8.59 -23.14
C GLY A 464 -18.46 9.39 -24.33
N GLU A 465 -19.29 10.33 -24.78
CA GLU A 465 -18.98 11.28 -25.86
C GLU A 465 -17.67 12.04 -25.60
N LEU A 466 -17.43 12.51 -24.36
CA LEU A 466 -16.21 13.23 -24.00
C LEU A 466 -14.96 12.38 -24.19
N GLU A 467 -14.99 11.13 -23.73
CA GLU A 467 -13.87 10.21 -23.78
C GLU A 467 -13.53 9.80 -25.22
N LEU A 468 -14.54 9.50 -26.04
CA LEU A 468 -14.33 9.20 -27.47
C LEU A 468 -13.76 10.40 -28.22
N CYS A 469 -14.25 11.62 -27.93
CA CYS A 469 -13.69 12.84 -28.50
C CYS A 469 -12.25 13.10 -28.03
N ALA A 470 -11.96 12.82 -26.76
CA ALA A 470 -10.61 12.90 -26.21
C ALA A 470 -9.66 11.88 -26.85
N ALA A 471 -10.13 10.68 -27.17
CA ALA A 471 -9.33 9.68 -27.88
C ALA A 471 -8.89 10.20 -29.27
N VAL A 472 -9.82 10.78 -30.03
CA VAL A 472 -9.50 11.42 -31.31
C VAL A 472 -8.53 12.58 -31.13
N ALA A 473 -8.73 13.42 -30.11
CA ALA A 473 -7.82 14.52 -29.81
C ALA A 473 -6.39 14.05 -29.50
N ALA A 474 -6.24 12.93 -28.77
CA ALA A 474 -4.94 12.34 -28.48
C ALA A 474 -4.22 11.91 -29.76
N ILE A 475 -4.90 11.17 -30.64
CA ILE A 475 -4.33 10.69 -31.92
C ILE A 475 -3.94 11.87 -32.82
N VAL A 476 -4.86 12.81 -33.04
CA VAL A 476 -4.60 13.97 -33.91
C VAL A 476 -3.47 14.84 -33.38
N ASN A 477 -3.36 14.96 -32.06
CA ASN A 477 -2.27 15.71 -31.44
C ASN A 477 -0.92 15.01 -31.63
N ASP A 478 -0.86 13.69 -31.41
CA ASP A 478 0.35 12.88 -31.61
C ASP A 478 0.82 12.90 -33.07
N GLU A 479 -0.10 12.68 -34.00
CA GLU A 479 0.15 12.78 -35.44
C GLU A 479 0.65 14.17 -35.85
N ARG A 480 0.09 15.23 -35.27
CA ARG A 480 0.52 16.61 -35.56
C ARG A 480 1.94 16.87 -35.07
N GLN A 481 2.33 16.34 -33.90
CA GLN A 481 3.70 16.43 -33.39
C GLN A 481 4.66 15.67 -34.29
N THR A 482 4.29 14.47 -34.73
CA THR A 482 5.09 13.67 -35.67
C THR A 482 5.24 14.36 -37.02
N ALA A 483 4.14 14.91 -37.56
CA ALA A 483 4.15 15.64 -38.83
C ALA A 483 5.05 16.88 -38.79
N GLN A 484 5.18 17.57 -37.66
CA GLN A 484 6.11 18.71 -37.53
C GLN A 484 7.58 18.32 -37.82
N ASN A 485 7.97 17.07 -37.57
CA ASN A 485 9.30 16.56 -37.86
C ASN A 485 9.54 16.32 -39.36
N GLU A 486 8.47 16.23 -40.17
CA GLU A 486 8.53 16.04 -41.62
C GLU A 486 8.03 17.27 -42.39
N ALA A 487 8.39 18.49 -41.92
CA ALA A 487 7.90 19.80 -42.35
C ALA A 487 7.56 19.99 -43.86
N SER A 488 8.28 19.30 -44.74
CA SER A 488 8.17 19.40 -46.21
C SER A 488 7.41 18.25 -46.89
N SER A 489 6.91 17.26 -46.14
CA SER A 489 6.24 16.09 -46.71
C SER A 489 4.79 16.40 -47.08
N PRO A 490 4.32 16.11 -48.32
CA PRO A 490 2.91 16.28 -48.67
C PRO A 490 1.98 15.30 -47.92
N TRP A 491 2.55 14.29 -47.26
CA TRP A 491 1.84 13.27 -46.48
C TRP A 491 1.68 13.61 -45.00
N GLN A 492 2.12 14.80 -44.57
CA GLN A 492 1.89 15.30 -43.20
C GLN A 492 0.43 15.44 -42.81
N THR A 493 -0.47 15.58 -43.79
CA THR A 493 -1.90 15.69 -43.55
C THR A 493 -2.60 14.37 -43.83
N PHE A 494 -3.01 13.70 -42.76
CA PHE A 494 -3.91 12.55 -42.81
C PHE A 494 -5.27 12.97 -43.41
N GLY A 495 -6.02 12.02 -43.98
CA GLY A 495 -7.38 12.25 -44.51
C GLY A 495 -7.47 13.17 -45.74
N TRP A 496 -6.53 13.06 -46.68
CA TRP A 496 -6.55 13.83 -47.93
C TRP A 496 -7.82 13.56 -48.74
N MET A 497 -8.45 14.63 -49.23
CA MET A 497 -9.64 14.60 -50.08
C MET A 497 -9.41 15.57 -51.24
N PRO A 498 -9.80 15.23 -52.49
CA PRO A 498 -9.64 16.12 -53.65
C PRO A 498 -10.40 17.44 -53.51
N VAL A 499 -11.58 17.42 -52.87
CA VAL A 499 -12.48 18.57 -52.67
C VAL A 499 -13.24 18.45 -51.35
N GLY A 500 -13.67 19.58 -50.79
CA GLY A 500 -14.54 19.65 -49.61
C GLY A 500 -13.81 19.58 -48.27
N ARG A 501 -14.58 19.30 -47.21
CA ARG A 501 -14.09 19.15 -45.84
C ARG A 501 -13.49 17.75 -45.68
N ARG A 502 -12.35 17.65 -45.01
CA ARG A 502 -11.70 16.37 -44.75
C ARG A 502 -12.50 15.61 -43.70
N GLN A 503 -12.64 14.31 -43.90
CA GLN A 503 -13.35 13.40 -43.01
C GLN A 503 -12.43 12.23 -42.63
N ARG A 504 -12.37 11.90 -41.34
CA ARG A 504 -11.68 10.70 -40.83
C ARG A 504 -12.58 9.95 -39.86
N ASN A 505 -12.64 8.64 -40.02
CA ASN A 505 -13.39 7.76 -39.13
C ASN A 505 -12.41 7.08 -38.17
N PHE A 506 -12.78 7.07 -36.89
CA PHE A 506 -12.08 6.36 -35.84
C PHE A 506 -13.03 5.34 -35.22
N ALA A 507 -12.50 4.19 -34.85
CA ALA A 507 -13.21 3.16 -34.10
C ALA A 507 -12.42 2.83 -32.84
N PHE A 508 -13.10 2.82 -31.71
CA PHE A 508 -12.50 2.51 -30.41
C PHE A 508 -13.21 1.34 -29.76
N ARG A 509 -12.48 0.55 -28.98
CA ARG A 509 -13.03 -0.56 -28.21
C ARG A 509 -12.50 -0.52 -26.77
N VAL A 510 -13.33 -0.91 -25.81
CA VAL A 510 -12.91 -1.14 -24.42
C VAL A 510 -12.94 -2.63 -24.15
N GLY A 511 -11.78 -3.22 -23.85
CA GLY A 511 -11.66 -4.68 -23.70
C GLY A 511 -12.27 -5.42 -24.90
N HIS A 512 -13.16 -6.37 -24.64
CA HIS A 512 -13.90 -7.11 -25.67
C HIS A 512 -15.30 -6.52 -25.98
N GLY A 513 -15.51 -5.24 -25.67
CA GLY A 513 -16.76 -4.54 -25.93
C GLY A 513 -17.03 -4.28 -27.43
N PRO A 514 -18.19 -3.72 -27.78
CA PRO A 514 -18.47 -3.32 -29.16
C PRO A 514 -17.61 -2.13 -29.59
N GLU A 515 -17.35 -2.02 -30.90
CA GLU A 515 -16.72 -0.84 -31.49
C GLU A 515 -17.61 0.40 -31.36
N GLN A 516 -16.99 1.51 -30.96
CA GLN A 516 -17.61 2.82 -30.91
C GLN A 516 -16.96 3.71 -31.95
N LYS A 517 -17.77 4.21 -32.90
CA LYS A 517 -17.30 4.98 -34.04
C LYS A 517 -17.48 6.47 -33.83
N ILE A 518 -16.49 7.24 -34.22
CA ILE A 518 -16.52 8.71 -34.18
C ILE A 518 -15.86 9.26 -35.44
N THR A 519 -16.43 10.33 -35.99
CA THR A 519 -15.97 10.93 -37.24
C THR A 519 -15.44 12.33 -36.98
N LEU A 520 -14.22 12.63 -37.42
CA LEU A 520 -13.63 13.96 -37.40
C LEU A 520 -13.80 14.65 -38.76
N ASN A 521 -14.39 15.83 -38.76
CA ASN A 521 -14.48 16.73 -39.90
C ASN A 521 -13.59 17.96 -39.70
N TYR A 522 -12.68 18.26 -40.62
CA TYR A 522 -11.69 19.34 -40.48
C TYR A 522 -11.19 19.86 -41.83
N GLY A 523 -10.34 20.88 -41.84
CA GLY A 523 -9.85 21.54 -43.05
C GLY A 523 -10.44 22.94 -43.20
N SER A 524 -11.22 23.19 -44.27
CA SER A 524 -11.87 24.49 -44.47
C SER A 524 -13.02 24.68 -43.46
N GLY A 525 -12.78 25.47 -42.40
CA GLY A 525 -13.75 25.77 -41.35
C GLY A 525 -13.34 25.26 -39.96
N PRO A 526 -14.18 25.45 -38.93
CA PRO A 526 -13.93 24.87 -37.60
C PRO A 526 -13.87 23.34 -37.70
N SER A 527 -13.16 22.68 -36.79
CA SER A 527 -13.19 21.21 -36.72
C SER A 527 -14.42 20.77 -35.93
N THR A 528 -15.04 19.65 -36.32
CA THR A 528 -16.17 19.05 -35.59
C THR A 528 -16.01 17.55 -35.47
N LEU A 529 -16.58 16.98 -34.41
CA LEU A 529 -16.70 15.54 -34.21
C LEU A 529 -18.15 15.12 -34.31
N VAL A 530 -18.42 14.03 -35.02
CA VAL A 530 -19.75 13.42 -35.15
C VAL A 530 -19.78 12.10 -34.38
N THR A 531 -20.68 12.00 -33.41
CA THR A 531 -20.96 10.81 -32.60
C THR A 531 -22.45 10.48 -32.68
N GLY A 532 -22.79 9.35 -33.31
CA GLY A 532 -24.18 9.05 -33.66
C GLY A 532 -24.78 10.16 -34.54
N GLU A 533 -25.83 10.83 -34.04
CA GLU A 533 -26.53 11.91 -34.76
C GLU A 533 -26.08 13.33 -34.37
N ARG A 534 -25.14 13.47 -33.42
CA ARG A 534 -24.70 14.79 -32.93
C ARG A 534 -23.41 15.23 -33.59
N GLU A 535 -23.34 16.49 -34.01
CA GLU A 535 -22.12 17.17 -34.46
C GLU A 535 -21.68 18.21 -33.41
N LEU A 536 -20.44 18.11 -32.95
CA LEU A 536 -19.89 18.91 -31.85
C LEU A 536 -18.72 19.75 -32.34
N ALA A 537 -18.69 21.03 -31.97
CA ALA A 537 -17.52 21.87 -32.18
C ALA A 537 -16.32 21.31 -31.41
N PHE A 538 -15.18 21.17 -32.09
CA PHE A 538 -13.99 20.48 -31.58
C PHE A 538 -12.75 21.36 -31.69
N VAL A 539 -12.15 21.69 -30.55
CA VAL A 539 -10.88 22.43 -30.47
C VAL A 539 -9.96 21.75 -29.46
N VAL A 540 -8.71 21.53 -29.87
CA VAL A 540 -7.66 20.92 -29.04
C VAL A 540 -6.49 21.88 -28.90
N VAL A 541 -6.07 22.14 -27.67
CA VAL A 541 -4.90 22.93 -27.34
C VAL A 541 -3.91 22.04 -26.59
N PRO A 542 -2.75 21.69 -27.18
CA PRO A 542 -1.77 20.80 -26.55
C PRO A 542 -1.17 21.42 -25.29
N LYS A 543 -0.79 20.57 -24.32
CA LYS A 543 -0.03 20.97 -23.13
C LYS A 543 0.89 19.84 -22.69
N ASP A 544 1.74 20.11 -21.70
CA ASP A 544 2.57 19.05 -21.14
C ASP A 544 1.70 17.94 -20.53
N GLY A 545 1.96 16.71 -20.98
CA GLY A 545 1.26 15.52 -20.52
C GLY A 545 -0.19 15.34 -20.95
N GLY A 546 -0.70 16.13 -21.89
CA GLY A 546 -2.05 15.98 -22.42
C GLY A 546 -2.50 17.17 -23.27
N PHE A 547 -3.76 17.56 -23.14
CA PHE A 547 -4.33 18.70 -23.88
C PHE A 547 -5.54 19.30 -23.16
N ASP A 548 -5.89 20.52 -23.52
CA ASP A 548 -7.21 21.08 -23.24
C ASP A 548 -8.12 20.82 -24.45
N LEU A 549 -9.26 20.20 -24.18
CA LEU A 549 -10.28 19.85 -25.16
C LEU A 549 -11.51 20.73 -24.94
N THR A 550 -11.91 21.49 -25.95
CA THR A 550 -13.17 22.22 -25.96
C THR A 550 -14.17 21.49 -26.85
N LEU A 551 -15.24 20.98 -26.24
CA LEU A 551 -16.38 20.38 -26.93
C LEU A 551 -17.60 21.24 -26.72
N ASP A 552 -18.19 21.71 -27.81
CA ASP A 552 -19.43 22.53 -27.79
C ASP A 552 -19.36 23.70 -26.78
N GLY A 553 -18.22 24.40 -26.77
CA GLY A 553 -17.95 25.53 -25.88
C GLY A 553 -17.49 25.17 -24.45
N VAL A 554 -17.53 23.89 -24.06
CA VAL A 554 -17.09 23.43 -22.73
C VAL A 554 -15.64 22.97 -22.78
N LYS A 555 -14.76 23.69 -22.09
CA LYS A 555 -13.33 23.37 -21.98
C LYS A 555 -13.09 22.36 -20.85
N SER A 556 -12.38 21.27 -21.15
CA SER A 556 -11.95 20.24 -20.20
C SER A 556 -10.46 19.95 -20.34
N SER A 557 -9.78 19.71 -19.22
CA SER A 557 -8.39 19.24 -19.19
C SER A 557 -8.37 17.73 -19.33
N VAL A 558 -7.58 17.21 -20.25
CA VAL A 558 -7.42 15.76 -20.48
C VAL A 558 -5.93 15.41 -20.37
N ALA A 559 -5.62 14.34 -19.63
CA ALA A 559 -4.33 13.68 -19.73
C ALA A 559 -4.48 12.46 -20.64
N ALA A 560 -3.54 12.27 -21.57
CA ALA A 560 -3.58 11.18 -22.53
C ALA A 560 -2.16 10.65 -22.78
N VAL A 561 -2.03 9.34 -22.99
CA VAL A 561 -0.85 8.75 -23.65
C VAL A 561 -1.37 7.76 -24.67
N ILE A 562 -0.68 7.72 -25.80
CA ILE A 562 -0.87 6.76 -26.88
C ILE A 562 0.38 5.89 -26.95
N ASP A 563 0.19 4.58 -27.02
CA ASP A 563 1.24 3.59 -27.25
C ASP A 563 0.77 2.64 -28.35
N GLY A 564 1.20 2.91 -29.58
CA GLY A 564 0.64 2.26 -30.77
C GLY A 564 -0.87 2.50 -30.89
N HIS A 565 -1.64 1.41 -30.79
CA HIS A 565 -3.11 1.43 -30.83
C HIS A 565 -3.76 1.45 -29.44
N GLU A 566 -2.99 1.40 -28.36
CA GLU A 566 -3.52 1.53 -27.01
C GLU A 566 -3.54 3.00 -26.57
N LEU A 567 -4.69 3.46 -26.11
CA LEU A 567 -4.91 4.80 -25.60
C LEU A 567 -5.37 4.73 -24.16
N TYR A 568 -4.67 5.47 -23.31
CA TYR A 568 -5.21 5.81 -22.01
C TYR A 568 -5.63 7.27 -21.99
N LEU A 569 -6.80 7.51 -21.39
CA LEU A 569 -7.35 8.84 -21.14
C LEU A 569 -7.71 8.99 -19.67
N ARG A 570 -7.37 10.15 -19.11
CA ARG A 570 -7.92 10.64 -17.85
C ARG A 570 -8.69 11.92 -18.10
N THR A 571 -9.99 11.85 -17.84
CA THR A 571 -10.93 12.97 -17.96
C THR A 571 -11.53 13.27 -16.59
N ARG A 572 -12.45 14.24 -16.54
CA ARG A 572 -13.26 14.50 -15.34
C ARG A 572 -14.18 13.33 -14.95
N ASN A 573 -14.44 12.40 -15.87
CA ASN A 573 -15.34 11.25 -15.64
C ASN A 573 -14.58 10.01 -15.14
N GLY A 574 -13.24 10.05 -15.09
CA GLY A 574 -12.42 8.94 -14.62
C GLY A 574 -11.26 8.62 -15.54
N ARG A 575 -10.86 7.34 -15.53
CA ARG A 575 -9.74 6.78 -16.29
C ARG A 575 -10.26 5.71 -17.23
N PHE A 576 -9.79 5.74 -18.46
CA PHE A 576 -10.29 4.91 -19.56
C PHE A 576 -9.12 4.37 -20.38
N ASP A 577 -9.11 3.06 -20.56
CA ASP A 577 -8.25 2.36 -21.52
C ASP A 577 -9.09 2.03 -22.76
N LEU A 578 -8.60 2.46 -23.92
CA LEU A 578 -9.25 2.35 -25.22
C LEU A 578 -8.27 1.76 -26.22
N HIS A 579 -8.72 0.79 -26.99
CA HIS A 579 -8.00 0.30 -28.16
C HIS A 579 -8.50 1.04 -29.40
N TRP A 580 -7.61 1.69 -30.15
CA TRP A 580 -7.87 2.30 -31.45
C TRP A 580 -7.80 1.25 -32.55
N VAL A 581 -8.97 0.81 -33.02
CA VAL A 581 -9.08 -0.23 -34.05
C VAL A 581 -8.54 0.29 -35.38
N ASP A 582 -7.58 -0.44 -35.96
CA ASP A 582 -7.09 -0.18 -37.31
C ASP A 582 -8.16 -0.65 -38.33
N PRO A 583 -8.75 0.26 -39.13
CA PRO A 583 -9.71 -0.11 -40.16
C PRO A 583 -9.10 -0.95 -41.31
N PHE A 584 -7.77 -1.08 -41.38
CA PHE A 584 -7.05 -1.84 -42.41
C PHE A 584 -6.31 -3.08 -41.85
N GLY A 585 -6.33 -3.29 -40.53
CA GLY A 585 -5.76 -4.47 -39.89
C GLY A 585 -6.59 -5.73 -40.16
N GLY A 586 -5.94 -6.86 -40.46
CA GLY A 586 -6.62 -8.14 -40.60
C GLY A 586 -6.98 -8.74 -39.23
N GLU A 587 -8.03 -9.56 -39.14
CA GLU A 587 -8.54 -10.24 -37.92
C GLU A 587 -7.53 -11.17 -37.19
N THR A 588 -6.24 -11.17 -37.57
CA THR A 588 -5.26 -12.18 -37.13
C THR A 588 -4.47 -11.81 -35.88
N GLU A 589 -4.61 -10.60 -35.33
CA GLU A 589 -3.89 -10.23 -34.09
C GLU A 589 -4.65 -10.52 -32.79
N GLU A 590 -5.92 -10.96 -32.84
CA GLU A 590 -6.76 -11.00 -31.65
C GLU A 590 -7.53 -12.31 -31.46
N GLN A 591 -6.85 -13.33 -30.94
CA GLN A 591 -7.49 -14.42 -30.22
C GLN A 591 -6.45 -15.17 -29.36
N THR A 592 -6.26 -14.72 -28.12
CA THR A 592 -5.72 -15.59 -27.07
C THR A 592 -6.81 -16.61 -26.73
N GLY A 593 -6.74 -17.78 -27.37
CA GLY A 593 -7.76 -18.83 -27.32
C GLY A 593 -8.05 -19.34 -25.90
N ALA A 594 -9.30 -19.76 -25.69
CA ALA A 594 -9.86 -20.30 -24.45
C ALA A 594 -9.16 -21.57 -23.92
N ASP A 595 -8.23 -22.15 -24.69
CA ASP A 595 -7.57 -23.43 -24.39
C ASP A 595 -6.23 -23.31 -23.64
N LYS A 596 -5.82 -22.06 -23.35
CA LYS A 596 -4.49 -21.74 -22.82
C LYS A 596 -4.58 -21.22 -21.38
N ILE A 597 -3.87 -21.88 -20.47
CA ILE A 597 -3.63 -21.40 -19.11
C ILE A 597 -2.44 -20.43 -19.17
N ALA A 598 -2.72 -19.14 -19.19
CA ALA A 598 -1.70 -18.11 -19.03
C ALA A 598 -1.48 -17.77 -17.55
N ALA A 599 -0.27 -17.32 -17.23
CA ALA A 599 0.05 -16.71 -15.94
C ALA A 599 -0.88 -15.50 -15.75
N PRO A 600 -1.76 -15.51 -14.74
CA PRO A 600 -2.69 -14.40 -14.54
C PRO A 600 -1.99 -13.14 -14.06
N LEU A 601 -0.75 -13.28 -13.56
CA LEU A 601 0.14 -12.24 -13.05
C LEU A 601 1.59 -12.73 -13.09
N PRO A 602 2.58 -11.83 -12.99
CA PRO A 602 3.96 -12.25 -12.84
C PRO A 602 4.21 -12.86 -11.46
N GLY A 603 4.92 -13.98 -11.40
CA GLY A 603 5.10 -14.75 -10.17
C GLY A 603 6.18 -15.82 -10.30
N THR A 604 6.52 -16.46 -9.19
CA THR A 604 7.45 -17.61 -9.20
C THR A 604 6.65 -18.90 -9.14
N VAL A 605 6.89 -19.86 -10.03
CA VAL A 605 6.27 -21.19 -9.95
C VAL A 605 6.83 -21.94 -8.74
N VAL A 606 6.00 -22.23 -7.75
CA VAL A 606 6.43 -22.91 -6.51
C VAL A 606 6.07 -24.39 -6.46
N ALA A 607 5.05 -24.80 -7.22
CA ALA A 607 4.67 -26.20 -7.35
C ALA A 607 4.03 -26.47 -8.71
N VAL A 608 4.34 -27.62 -9.30
CA VAL A 608 3.58 -28.21 -10.40
C VAL A 608 2.82 -29.40 -9.81
N LEU A 609 1.49 -29.39 -9.93
CA LEU A 609 0.57 -30.27 -9.22
C LEU A 609 -0.09 -31.31 -10.13
N ALA A 610 0.06 -31.18 -11.44
CA ALA A 610 -0.40 -32.13 -12.45
C ALA A 610 0.71 -32.39 -13.47
N GLU A 611 0.73 -33.60 -14.04
CA GLU A 611 1.70 -34.01 -15.07
C GLU A 611 1.10 -33.89 -16.48
N GLU A 612 1.94 -33.67 -17.49
CA GLU A 612 1.51 -33.73 -18.89
C GLU A 612 0.89 -35.10 -19.20
N GLY A 613 -0.25 -35.08 -19.90
CA GLY A 613 -1.09 -36.25 -20.19
C GLY A 613 -2.14 -36.55 -19.12
N ALA A 614 -2.16 -35.84 -17.99
CA ALA A 614 -3.17 -36.05 -16.95
C ALA A 614 -4.57 -35.65 -17.41
N LYS A 615 -5.57 -36.51 -17.13
CA LYS A 615 -6.99 -36.16 -17.21
C LYS A 615 -7.38 -35.36 -15.98
N LEU A 616 -7.91 -34.16 -16.20
CA LEU A 616 -8.27 -33.20 -15.17
C LEU A 616 -9.77 -32.93 -15.21
N ASP A 617 -10.41 -32.94 -14.04
CA ASP A 617 -11.75 -32.40 -13.87
C ASP A 617 -11.72 -30.86 -13.84
N LYS A 618 -12.86 -30.23 -14.14
CA LYS A 618 -13.02 -28.78 -13.97
C LYS A 618 -12.68 -28.37 -12.52
N GLY A 619 -11.74 -27.44 -12.37
CA GLY A 619 -11.26 -26.95 -11.07
C GLY A 619 -10.09 -27.75 -10.47
N ALA A 620 -9.62 -28.80 -11.13
CA ALA A 620 -8.44 -29.56 -10.70
C ALA A 620 -7.19 -28.65 -10.68
N PRO A 621 -6.35 -28.73 -9.64
CA PRO A 621 -5.15 -27.90 -9.54
C PRO A 621 -4.08 -28.36 -10.54
N ILE A 622 -3.47 -27.39 -11.24
CA ILE A 622 -2.42 -27.65 -12.24
C ILE A 622 -1.05 -27.26 -11.70
N LEU A 623 -0.91 -26.04 -11.20
CA LEU A 623 0.34 -25.51 -10.65
C LEU A 623 0.05 -24.36 -9.67
N THR A 624 1.02 -24.00 -8.85
CA THR A 624 0.94 -22.89 -7.89
C THR A 624 2.02 -21.86 -8.20
N LEU A 625 1.61 -20.59 -8.27
CA LEU A 625 2.48 -19.43 -8.35
C LEU A 625 2.58 -18.78 -6.96
N GLU A 626 3.77 -18.36 -6.57
CA GLU A 626 3.99 -17.44 -5.46
C GLU A 626 4.18 -16.03 -6.01
N VAL A 627 3.32 -15.12 -5.57
CA VAL A 627 3.39 -13.69 -5.86
C VAL A 627 3.38 -12.95 -4.53
N MET A 628 4.47 -12.26 -4.20
CA MET A 628 4.58 -11.42 -3.01
C MET A 628 4.13 -12.11 -1.69
N LYS A 629 4.66 -13.31 -1.43
CA LYS A 629 4.37 -14.16 -0.26
C LYS A 629 2.93 -14.72 -0.20
N MET A 630 2.18 -14.62 -1.29
CA MET A 630 0.89 -15.28 -1.45
C MET A 630 0.99 -16.37 -2.50
N GLU A 631 0.44 -17.54 -2.20
CA GLU A 631 0.33 -18.66 -3.13
C GLU A 631 -1.02 -18.63 -3.86
N GLN A 632 -0.98 -18.77 -5.18
CA GLN A 632 -2.15 -18.91 -6.03
C GLN A 632 -2.04 -20.18 -6.87
N THR A 633 -2.98 -21.11 -6.67
CA THR A 633 -3.09 -22.30 -7.50
C THR A 633 -3.91 -22.01 -8.75
N LEU A 634 -3.30 -22.20 -9.92
CA LEU A 634 -3.98 -22.22 -11.20
C LEU A 634 -4.68 -23.56 -11.38
N ARG A 635 -5.93 -23.50 -11.84
CA ARG A 635 -6.84 -24.65 -11.92
C ARG A 635 -7.38 -24.81 -13.33
N ALA A 636 -7.72 -26.04 -13.69
CA ALA A 636 -8.32 -26.35 -14.99
C ALA A 636 -9.68 -25.64 -15.16
N PRO A 637 -9.90 -24.85 -16.22
CA PRO A 637 -11.14 -24.10 -16.44
C PRO A 637 -12.32 -24.99 -16.84
N TYR A 638 -12.04 -26.17 -17.40
CA TYR A 638 -12.99 -27.21 -17.79
C TYR A 638 -12.34 -28.59 -17.67
N ALA A 639 -13.13 -29.65 -17.84
CA ALA A 639 -12.62 -31.02 -17.83
C ALA A 639 -11.88 -31.34 -19.14
N GLY A 640 -10.67 -31.90 -19.06
CA GLY A 640 -9.76 -31.97 -20.19
C GLY A 640 -8.51 -32.78 -19.94
N VAL A 641 -7.65 -32.86 -20.96
CA VAL A 641 -6.31 -33.45 -20.85
C VAL A 641 -5.28 -32.33 -20.86
N LEU A 642 -4.39 -32.32 -19.87
CA LEU A 642 -3.27 -31.39 -19.82
C LEU A 642 -2.23 -31.80 -20.88
N THR A 643 -2.14 -31.07 -21.99
CA THR A 643 -1.29 -31.47 -23.12
C THR A 643 0.13 -30.92 -23.04
N SER A 644 0.33 -29.78 -22.38
CA SER A 644 1.67 -29.24 -22.16
C SER A 644 1.77 -28.39 -20.91
N ILE A 645 2.96 -28.38 -20.30
CA ILE A 645 3.39 -27.49 -19.22
C ILE A 645 4.68 -26.80 -19.67
N LYS A 646 4.65 -25.47 -19.76
CA LYS A 646 5.72 -24.63 -20.33
C LYS A 646 6.61 -23.97 -19.27
N CYS A 647 6.50 -24.38 -18.02
CA CYS A 647 7.26 -23.82 -16.89
C CYS A 647 7.73 -24.90 -15.91
N LYS A 648 8.74 -24.58 -15.12
CA LYS A 648 9.31 -25.44 -14.06
C LYS A 648 9.24 -24.76 -12.70
N VAL A 649 9.28 -25.56 -11.63
CA VAL A 649 9.38 -25.03 -10.27
C VAL A 649 10.65 -24.19 -10.14
N GLY A 650 10.50 -22.96 -9.68
CA GLY A 650 11.54 -21.94 -9.58
C GLY A 650 11.51 -20.90 -10.69
N ASP A 651 10.78 -21.12 -11.79
CA ASP A 651 10.70 -20.16 -12.90
C ASP A 651 9.93 -18.90 -12.48
N ILE A 652 10.46 -17.74 -12.88
CA ILE A 652 9.77 -16.46 -12.75
C ILE A 652 9.07 -16.16 -14.07
N VAL A 653 7.75 -16.06 -14.04
CA VAL A 653 6.89 -15.86 -15.20
C VAL A 653 6.26 -14.47 -15.17
N GLN A 654 5.89 -13.91 -16.32
CA GLN A 654 5.19 -12.61 -16.45
C GLN A 654 3.69 -12.83 -16.72
N GLU A 655 2.85 -11.81 -16.50
CA GLU A 655 1.42 -11.87 -16.85
C GLU A 655 1.26 -12.18 -18.34
N GLY A 656 0.30 -13.03 -18.67
CA GLY A 656 0.02 -13.44 -20.04
C GLY A 656 0.96 -14.52 -20.60
N VAL A 657 2.05 -14.86 -19.91
CA VAL A 657 2.92 -15.98 -20.34
C VAL A 657 2.14 -17.28 -20.27
N GLU A 658 2.10 -18.02 -21.38
CA GLU A 658 1.44 -19.32 -21.44
C GLU A 658 2.19 -20.34 -20.57
N LEU A 659 1.51 -20.89 -19.57
CA LEU A 659 2.08 -21.83 -18.60
C LEU A 659 1.67 -23.27 -18.87
N ALA A 660 0.44 -23.48 -19.34
CA ALA A 660 -0.08 -24.80 -19.62
C ALA A 660 -1.19 -24.76 -20.69
N VAL A 661 -1.43 -25.88 -21.35
CA VAL A 661 -2.51 -26.05 -22.34
C VAL A 661 -3.37 -27.22 -21.91
N VAL A 662 -4.69 -27.00 -21.86
CA VAL A 662 -5.67 -28.06 -21.53
C VAL A 662 -6.56 -28.26 -22.73
N GLU A 663 -6.57 -29.44 -23.34
CA GLU A 663 -7.52 -29.75 -24.39
C GLU A 663 -8.83 -30.25 -23.78
N PRO A 664 -10.00 -29.72 -24.19
CA PRO A 664 -11.28 -30.21 -23.72
C PRO A 664 -11.43 -31.70 -24.02
N SER A 665 -11.96 -32.45 -23.05
CA SER A 665 -12.42 -33.82 -23.34
C SER A 665 -13.69 -33.67 -24.18
N GLY A 666 -13.63 -34.00 -25.47
CA GLY A 666 -14.83 -33.97 -26.32
C GLY A 666 -15.96 -34.82 -25.71
N GLU A 667 -17.19 -34.31 -25.78
CA GLU A 667 -18.40 -35.13 -25.61
C GLU A 667 -18.51 -36.19 -26.71
#